data_AF-A0A7S0P1L2-F1
#
_entry.id   AF-A0A7S0P1L2-F1
#
_cell.length_a   1.000
_cell.length_b   1.000
_cell.length_c   1.000
_cell.angle_alpha   90.00
_cell.angle_beta   90.00
_cell.angle_gamma   90.00
#
_symmetry.space_group_name_H-M   'P 1'
#
loop_
_entity.id
_entity.type
_entity.pdbx_description
1 polymer ?
#
loop_
_entity_poly.entity_id
_entity_poly.type
_entity_poly.pdbx_seq_one_letter_code
_entity_poly.pdbx_strand_id
1 'polypeptide(L)'
;MQDSDAACEALRALRKVDYSALSVAHKLRLLRTLADGLLSLETVHTLLTDNFDRQRDLLKTRAQADAATRKEINALSAQPLSDKTHVHHTSSGTDEKLAEAAPPPWSEYVSDDEADAKAQLTEREHFDATRATRAQATERLLCAISARDEAELEEAVEHAAKEGHAGKLDDGRPWLTDELRTAHKLLHDMQSQKLRDKQMAQLKRRDTKAFDAYRLSVGRHPVREEPIGIDSRGRKYWAFVHDPLRLWVQAPEGAESWTWAFYDTAASVQAVLDSLDGRLEGEAAFKKTLRELLPTLTKEMAAEEVTNTEEGWMGEGHEYIDRRVLRFFDGAGSSTGKITRWLPADEETGDPALFHVVHDADGDQEDLEQEEATQAIADYDDQQERGGGVEAAAALEQPKYANMYEKKASRVVVGNLGLAGARSELLELEDSITNRLRAAGSRWDSDELDRDTWLLSCRHSESLVELAQLLVGLEGNVRVLQSAPDVHERKPWRTEGHPFIGKPSRRFFHAYGASDGLIVGWLPAEGVDPPLWHMVHGDDADEEDLDEQEATFALHNFAENRAEPTTAELEYAATFAAAAAEEADEEAAGLDDDGDERLAPTDRLVPRGGSATKSSAPRAGSSRRLWSSKECRERWLSTLQQPSSAAALSLAIAAFRQHCAAFGALPADIKAGKVRRDEMQFQLSSWVHAKAFADTGKGKGKKKK
;
A
#
# COMPACT_ATOMS: atom_id res chain seq x y z
N MET A 1 -5.77 -27.94 47.28
CA MET A 1 -5.88 -27.55 48.71
C MET A 1 -4.96 -26.39 49.07
N GLN A 2 -3.67 -26.41 48.71
CA GLN A 2 -2.72 -25.33 49.07
C GLN A 2 -3.11 -23.92 48.58
N ASP A 3 -3.70 -23.77 47.38
CA ASP A 3 -4.14 -22.45 46.89
C ASP A 3 -5.36 -21.89 47.65
N SER A 4 -6.22 -22.77 48.18
CA SER A 4 -7.38 -22.35 49.00
C SER A 4 -6.94 -21.78 50.34
N ASP A 5 -5.87 -22.33 50.92
CA ASP A 5 -5.34 -21.86 52.21
C ASP A 5 -4.67 -20.48 52.08
N ALA A 6 -3.95 -20.24 50.97
CA ALA A 6 -3.33 -18.95 50.67
C ALA A 6 -4.36 -17.84 50.40
N ALA A 7 -5.47 -18.15 49.71
CA ALA A 7 -6.57 -17.21 49.51
C ALA A 7 -7.28 -16.88 50.85
N CYS A 8 -7.49 -17.89 51.70
CA CYS A 8 -8.03 -17.69 53.04
C CYS A 8 -7.10 -16.84 53.92
N GLU A 9 -5.79 -17.01 53.79
CA GLU A 9 -4.80 -16.20 54.50
C GLU A 9 -4.85 -14.73 54.05
N ALA A 10 -4.91 -14.48 52.73
CA ALA A 10 -5.03 -13.14 52.19
C ALA A 10 -6.34 -12.44 52.62
N LEU A 11 -7.46 -13.17 52.67
CA LEU A 11 -8.74 -12.68 53.20
C LEU A 11 -8.68 -12.37 54.70
N ARG A 12 -7.98 -13.21 55.49
CA ARG A 12 -7.76 -12.94 56.93
C ARG A 12 -6.86 -11.72 57.14
N ALA A 13 -5.89 -11.49 56.27
CA ALA A 13 -5.04 -10.31 56.31
C ALA A 13 -5.86 -9.04 55.97
N LEU A 14 -6.72 -9.10 54.94
CA LEU A 14 -7.59 -7.98 54.55
C LEU A 14 -8.57 -7.57 55.67
N ARG A 15 -8.98 -8.50 56.53
CA ARG A 15 -9.82 -8.18 57.71
C ARG A 15 -9.09 -7.42 58.81
N LYS A 16 -7.76 -7.43 58.82
CA LYS A 16 -6.93 -6.84 59.90
C LYS A 16 -6.29 -5.51 59.51
N VAL A 17 -6.09 -5.27 58.21
CA VAL A 17 -5.43 -4.07 57.68
C VAL A 17 -6.14 -3.61 56.41
N ASP A 18 -6.08 -2.30 56.15
CA ASP A 18 -6.61 -1.71 54.92
C ASP A 18 -5.95 -2.32 53.68
N TYR A 19 -6.71 -2.37 52.57
CA TYR A 19 -6.24 -2.98 51.32
C TYR A 19 -4.91 -2.37 50.83
N SER A 20 -4.71 -1.06 50.99
CA SER A 20 -3.46 -0.39 50.61
C SER A 20 -2.24 -0.95 51.34
N ALA A 21 -2.41 -1.36 52.60
CA ALA A 21 -1.37 -1.91 53.47
C ALA A 21 -1.15 -3.43 53.31
N LEU A 22 -1.97 -4.13 52.51
CA LEU A 22 -1.71 -5.53 52.19
C LEU A 22 -0.41 -5.71 51.40
N SER A 23 0.28 -6.81 51.68
CA SER A 23 1.39 -7.26 50.85
C SER A 23 0.94 -7.51 49.41
N VAL A 24 1.85 -7.30 48.45
CA VAL A 24 1.58 -7.55 47.02
C VAL A 24 1.12 -8.98 46.79
N ALA A 25 1.71 -9.96 47.50
CA ALA A 25 1.32 -11.36 47.42
C ALA A 25 -0.16 -11.59 47.82
N HIS A 26 -0.63 -10.95 48.89
CA HIS A 26 -2.04 -11.05 49.29
C HIS A 26 -2.97 -10.36 48.31
N LYS A 27 -2.58 -9.18 47.76
CA LYS A 27 -3.37 -8.47 46.74
C LYS A 27 -3.56 -9.34 45.48
N LEU A 28 -2.48 -9.92 44.97
CA LEU A 28 -2.52 -10.80 43.79
C LEU A 28 -3.35 -12.08 44.04
N ARG A 29 -3.27 -12.66 45.24
CA ARG A 29 -4.09 -13.83 45.59
C ARG A 29 -5.57 -13.51 45.68
N LEU A 30 -5.94 -12.36 46.23
CA LEU A 30 -7.33 -11.89 46.25
C LEU A 30 -7.85 -11.65 44.83
N LEU A 31 -7.07 -10.96 43.98
CA LEU A 31 -7.43 -10.70 42.59
C LEU A 31 -7.66 -11.98 41.80
N ARG A 32 -6.74 -12.95 41.89
CA ARG A 32 -6.88 -14.25 41.21
C ARG A 32 -8.13 -15.00 41.67
N THR A 33 -8.39 -15.04 42.97
CA THR A 33 -9.58 -15.70 43.52
C THR A 33 -10.87 -15.05 43.05
N LEU A 34 -10.89 -13.72 42.94
CA LEU A 34 -12.03 -12.98 42.40
C LEU A 34 -12.22 -13.22 40.91
N ALA A 35 -11.14 -13.28 40.13
CA ALA A 35 -11.18 -13.58 38.71
C ALA A 35 -11.69 -15.01 38.45
N ASP A 36 -11.17 -15.99 39.19
CA ASP A 36 -11.63 -17.39 39.12
C ASP A 36 -13.11 -17.49 39.53
N GLY A 37 -13.51 -16.75 40.57
CA GLY A 37 -14.91 -16.63 40.99
C GLY A 37 -15.81 -16.05 39.90
N LEU A 38 -15.41 -14.93 39.29
CA LEU A 38 -16.12 -14.30 38.17
C LEU A 38 -16.23 -15.23 36.97
N LEU A 39 -15.16 -15.93 36.61
CA LEU A 39 -15.15 -16.87 35.47
C LEU A 39 -15.95 -18.14 35.76
N SER A 40 -16.11 -18.52 37.03
CA SER A 40 -16.98 -19.62 37.43
C SER A 40 -18.47 -19.25 37.45
N LEU A 41 -18.83 -17.97 37.32
CA LEU A 41 -20.22 -17.55 37.23
C LEU A 41 -20.80 -18.03 35.89
N GLU A 42 -21.88 -18.81 35.97
CA GLU A 42 -22.60 -19.33 34.80
C GLU A 42 -23.03 -18.22 33.84
N THR A 43 -23.38 -17.03 34.35
CA THR A 43 -23.71 -15.86 33.53
C THR A 43 -22.54 -15.38 32.68
N VAL A 44 -21.33 -15.33 33.24
CA VAL A 44 -20.10 -14.94 32.53
C VAL A 44 -19.71 -16.01 31.52
N HIS A 45 -19.81 -17.29 31.90
CA HIS A 45 -19.56 -18.40 30.98
C HIS A 45 -20.54 -18.40 29.79
N THR A 46 -21.82 -18.14 30.05
CA THR A 46 -22.85 -18.04 29.01
C THR A 46 -22.56 -16.88 28.07
N LEU A 47 -22.26 -15.69 28.61
CA LEU A 47 -21.91 -14.52 27.79
C LEU A 47 -20.65 -14.73 26.94
N LEU A 48 -19.64 -15.41 27.49
CA LEU A 48 -18.44 -15.76 26.72
C LEU A 48 -18.76 -16.75 25.60
N THR A 49 -19.55 -17.78 25.91
CA THR A 49 -19.99 -18.79 24.92
C THR A 49 -20.80 -18.15 23.80
N ASP A 50 -21.79 -17.30 24.15
CA ASP A 50 -22.61 -16.55 23.19
C ASP A 50 -21.76 -15.63 22.30
N ASN A 51 -20.72 -15.01 22.87
CA ASN A 51 -19.80 -14.17 22.11
C ASN A 51 -18.94 -15.00 21.14
N PHE A 52 -18.43 -16.15 21.57
CA PHE A 52 -17.72 -17.09 20.70
C PHE A 52 -18.59 -17.61 19.56
N ASP A 53 -19.84 -17.96 19.85
CA ASP A 53 -20.81 -18.40 18.83
C ASP A 53 -21.13 -17.28 17.85
N ARG A 54 -21.36 -16.06 18.34
CA ARG A 54 -21.57 -14.87 17.50
C ARG A 54 -20.38 -14.59 16.58
N GLN A 55 -19.15 -14.70 17.08
CA GLN A 55 -17.94 -14.54 16.26
C GLN A 55 -17.84 -15.62 15.19
N ARG A 56 -18.11 -16.88 15.55
CA ARG A 56 -18.12 -18.00 14.62
C ARG A 56 -19.14 -17.80 13.49
N ASP A 57 -20.32 -17.30 13.81
CA ASP A 57 -21.35 -17.05 12.80
C ASP A 57 -21.04 -15.84 11.92
N LEU A 58 -20.44 -14.78 12.47
CA LEU A 58 -19.95 -13.65 11.66
C LEU A 58 -18.88 -14.10 10.64
N LEU A 59 -17.97 -14.99 11.04
CA LEU A 59 -16.97 -15.56 10.13
C LEU A 59 -17.61 -16.40 9.01
N LYS A 60 -18.67 -17.17 9.30
CA LYS A 60 -19.43 -17.90 8.28
C LYS A 60 -20.12 -16.95 7.30
N THR A 61 -20.80 -15.91 7.79
CA THR A 61 -21.50 -14.92 6.95
C THR A 61 -20.52 -14.20 6.03
N ARG A 62 -19.35 -13.81 6.53
CA ARG A 62 -18.28 -13.22 5.72
C ARG A 62 -17.81 -14.18 4.63
N ALA A 63 -17.56 -15.44 4.97
CA ALA A 63 -17.14 -16.44 4.00
C ALA A 63 -18.18 -16.68 2.89
N GLN A 64 -19.48 -16.60 3.22
CA GLN A 64 -20.57 -16.67 2.25
C GLN A 64 -20.61 -15.44 1.33
N ALA A 65 -20.45 -14.23 1.88
CA ALA A 65 -20.37 -13.00 1.08
C ALA A 65 -19.20 -13.02 0.09
N ASP A 66 -18.01 -13.43 0.55
CA ASP A 66 -16.82 -13.54 -0.29
C ASP A 66 -17.03 -14.57 -1.43
N ALA A 67 -17.72 -15.67 -1.14
CA ALA A 67 -18.06 -16.67 -2.14
C ALA A 67 -19.05 -16.13 -3.19
N ALA A 68 -20.02 -15.31 -2.78
CA ALA A 68 -20.95 -14.65 -3.68
C ALA A 68 -20.24 -13.66 -4.61
N THR A 69 -19.37 -12.79 -4.08
CA THR A 69 -18.59 -11.83 -4.88
C THR A 69 -17.68 -12.53 -5.89
N ARG A 70 -17.05 -13.65 -5.50
CA ARG A 70 -16.25 -14.45 -6.45
C ARG A 70 -17.09 -15.01 -7.59
N LYS A 71 -18.31 -15.46 -7.30
CA LYS A 71 -19.23 -15.97 -8.33
C LYS A 71 -19.62 -14.87 -9.31
N GLU A 72 -19.81 -13.65 -8.83
CA GLU A 72 -20.13 -12.47 -9.64
C GLU A 72 -18.95 -12.06 -10.54
N ILE A 73 -17.72 -11.99 -9.99
CA ILE A 73 -16.50 -11.71 -10.77
C ILE A 73 -16.31 -12.75 -11.88
N ASN A 74 -16.48 -14.03 -11.54
CA ASN A 74 -16.34 -15.11 -12.51
C ASN A 74 -17.42 -15.01 -13.61
N ALA A 75 -18.66 -14.65 -13.25
CA ALA A 75 -19.74 -14.43 -14.21
C ALA A 75 -19.46 -13.26 -15.17
N LEU A 76 -18.91 -12.16 -14.65
CA LEU A 76 -18.48 -11.01 -15.47
C LEU A 76 -17.32 -11.36 -16.41
N SER A 77 -16.34 -12.15 -15.93
CA SER A 77 -15.21 -12.58 -16.75
C SER A 77 -15.57 -13.61 -17.83
N ALA A 78 -16.70 -14.32 -17.66
CA ALA A 78 -17.18 -15.33 -18.59
C ALA A 78 -18.03 -14.75 -19.73
N GLN A 79 -18.31 -13.44 -19.75
CA GLN A 79 -18.97 -12.80 -20.87
C GLN A 79 -17.98 -12.67 -22.05
N PRO A 80 -18.21 -13.33 -23.19
CA PRO A 80 -17.29 -13.28 -24.33
C PRO A 80 -17.26 -11.87 -24.94
N LEU A 81 -16.04 -11.33 -25.10
CA LEU A 81 -15.73 -10.11 -25.85
C LEU A 81 -15.91 -10.31 -27.38
N SER A 82 -17.06 -10.81 -27.84
CA SER A 82 -17.22 -11.22 -29.24
C SER A 82 -17.82 -10.19 -30.19
N ASP A 83 -17.94 -8.90 -29.83
CA ASP A 83 -18.84 -8.01 -30.59
C ASP A 83 -18.22 -6.79 -31.29
N LYS A 84 -16.89 -6.69 -31.42
CA LYS A 84 -16.28 -5.59 -32.20
C LYS A 84 -15.03 -6.03 -32.94
N THR A 85 -15.20 -6.70 -34.09
CA THR A 85 -14.32 -6.60 -35.28
C THR A 85 -14.83 -7.52 -36.41
N HIS A 86 -16.06 -7.28 -36.89
CA HIS A 86 -16.42 -7.69 -38.25
C HIS A 86 -16.09 -6.52 -39.19
N VAL A 87 -14.83 -6.43 -39.61
CA VAL A 87 -14.45 -5.61 -40.76
C VAL A 87 -14.72 -6.45 -42.00
N HIS A 88 -15.74 -6.06 -42.77
CA HIS A 88 -16.05 -6.64 -44.07
C HIS A 88 -14.90 -6.38 -45.06
N HIS A 89 -14.10 -7.41 -45.34
CA HIS A 89 -13.33 -7.46 -46.57
C HIS A 89 -14.25 -7.93 -47.70
N THR A 90 -14.76 -6.98 -48.49
CA THR A 90 -15.39 -7.26 -49.78
C THR A 90 -14.30 -7.48 -50.82
N SER A 91 -13.96 -8.73 -51.10
CA SER A 91 -13.18 -9.07 -52.30
C SER A 91 -14.12 -9.08 -53.51
N SER A 92 -14.09 -8.02 -54.34
CA SER A 92 -14.66 -8.08 -55.68
C SER A 92 -13.63 -8.72 -56.62
N GLY A 93 -13.66 -10.05 -56.71
CA GLY A 93 -13.03 -10.77 -57.79
C GLY A 93 -13.87 -10.63 -59.06
N THR A 94 -13.35 -9.91 -60.04
CA THR A 94 -13.83 -10.00 -61.42
C THR A 94 -13.13 -11.17 -62.08
N ASP A 95 -13.84 -12.30 -62.20
CA ASP A 95 -13.53 -13.39 -63.12
C ASP A 95 -13.59 -12.86 -64.55
N GLU A 96 -12.43 -12.52 -65.12
CA GLU A 96 -12.29 -12.21 -66.54
C GLU A 96 -11.79 -13.47 -67.27
N LYS A 97 -12.72 -14.08 -68.00
CA LYS A 97 -12.54 -15.27 -68.82
C LYS A 97 -11.42 -15.06 -69.84
N LEU A 98 -10.37 -15.89 -69.74
CA LEU A 98 -9.42 -16.17 -70.82
C LEU A 98 -10.20 -16.67 -72.05
N ALA A 99 -10.38 -15.77 -73.02
CA ALA A 99 -10.79 -16.11 -74.37
C ALA A 99 -9.54 -16.40 -75.22
N GLU A 100 -9.48 -17.64 -75.68
CA GLU A 100 -8.52 -18.19 -76.64
C GLU A 100 -8.63 -17.42 -77.98
N ALA A 101 -7.67 -16.52 -78.25
CA ALA A 101 -7.59 -15.78 -79.50
C ALA A 101 -6.63 -16.49 -80.47
N ALA A 102 -7.15 -16.84 -81.65
CA ALA A 102 -6.42 -17.45 -82.76
C ALA A 102 -5.26 -16.56 -83.26
N PRO A 103 -4.18 -17.15 -83.80
CA PRO A 103 -3.04 -16.40 -84.33
C PRO A 103 -3.43 -15.60 -85.59
N PRO A 104 -3.01 -14.32 -85.72
CA PRO A 104 -3.26 -13.56 -86.93
C PRO A 104 -2.36 -14.06 -88.09
N PRO A 105 -2.86 -13.97 -89.33
CA PRO A 105 -2.14 -14.38 -90.53
C PRO A 105 -1.09 -13.33 -90.91
N TRP A 106 0.16 -13.77 -91.03
CA TRP A 106 1.20 -13.28 -91.95
C TRP A 106 0.94 -11.92 -92.61
N SER A 107 1.40 -10.81 -92.02
CA SER A 107 1.65 -9.59 -92.79
C SER A 107 2.84 -8.80 -92.28
N GLU A 108 3.75 -8.56 -93.21
CA GLU A 108 4.82 -7.57 -93.21
C GLU A 108 5.92 -7.74 -92.15
N TYR A 109 7.04 -8.28 -92.63
CA TYR A 109 8.39 -8.11 -92.06
C TYR A 109 8.70 -6.61 -91.94
N VAL A 110 8.27 -6.01 -90.82
CA VAL A 110 8.96 -4.87 -90.22
C VAL A 110 10.17 -5.46 -89.52
N SER A 111 11.36 -4.94 -89.80
CA SER A 111 12.63 -5.42 -89.26
C SER A 111 12.56 -5.63 -87.73
N ASP A 112 12.84 -6.86 -87.28
CA ASP A 112 12.79 -7.30 -85.87
C ASP A 112 13.56 -6.37 -84.91
N ASP A 113 14.55 -5.62 -85.41
CA ASP A 113 15.34 -4.66 -84.63
C ASP A 113 14.52 -3.46 -84.09
N GLU A 114 13.43 -3.03 -84.74
CA GLU A 114 12.66 -1.85 -84.30
C GLU A 114 11.57 -2.18 -83.28
N ALA A 115 11.01 -3.41 -83.34
CA ALA A 115 10.04 -3.90 -82.37
C ALA A 115 10.72 -4.25 -81.04
N ASP A 116 11.89 -4.91 -81.10
CA ASP A 116 12.70 -5.19 -79.91
C ASP A 116 13.23 -3.91 -79.25
N ALA A 117 13.59 -2.89 -80.03
CA ALA A 117 14.00 -1.60 -79.49
C ALA A 117 12.86 -0.87 -78.76
N LYS A 118 11.62 -0.93 -79.27
CA LYS A 118 10.45 -0.35 -78.58
C LYS A 118 10.08 -1.13 -77.32
N ALA A 119 10.15 -2.45 -77.35
CA ALA A 119 9.92 -3.30 -76.17
C ALA A 119 10.95 -3.00 -75.07
N GLN A 120 12.24 -2.94 -75.42
CA GLN A 120 13.31 -2.58 -74.48
C GLN A 120 13.16 -1.16 -73.93
N LEU A 121 12.66 -0.21 -74.73
CA LEU A 121 12.38 1.15 -74.25
C LEU A 121 11.25 1.15 -73.21
N THR A 122 10.15 0.44 -73.48
CA THR A 122 9.01 0.36 -72.55
C THR A 122 9.35 -0.39 -71.27
N GLU A 123 10.16 -1.45 -71.33
CA GLU A 123 10.65 -2.14 -70.13
C GLU A 123 11.55 -1.24 -69.29
N ARG A 124 12.40 -0.44 -69.94
CA ARG A 124 13.26 0.52 -69.26
C ARG A 124 12.46 1.63 -68.59
N GLU A 125 11.45 2.17 -69.26
CA GLU A 125 10.53 3.17 -68.67
C GLU A 125 9.77 2.58 -67.47
N HIS A 126 9.31 1.33 -67.56
CA HIS A 126 8.63 0.66 -66.45
C HIS A 126 9.59 0.38 -65.26
N PHE A 127 10.83 0.00 -65.56
CA PHE A 127 11.87 -0.19 -64.55
C PHE A 127 12.24 1.12 -63.86
N ASP A 128 12.43 2.21 -64.61
CA ASP A 128 12.74 3.53 -64.06
C ASP A 128 11.57 4.08 -63.23
N ALA A 129 10.33 3.86 -63.65
CA ALA A 129 9.13 4.21 -62.87
C ALA A 129 9.06 3.43 -61.54
N THR A 130 9.28 2.11 -61.57
CA THR A 130 9.28 1.26 -60.37
C THR A 130 10.42 1.63 -59.41
N ARG A 131 11.58 2.00 -59.96
CA ARG A 131 12.70 2.48 -59.16
C ARG A 131 12.39 3.82 -58.49
N ALA A 132 11.68 4.72 -59.19
CA ALA A 132 11.27 6.00 -58.64
C ALA A 132 10.24 5.86 -57.51
N THR A 133 9.23 4.99 -57.66
CA THR A 133 8.24 4.75 -56.59
C THR A 133 8.89 4.09 -55.37
N ARG A 134 9.80 3.14 -55.58
CA ARG A 134 10.57 2.53 -54.49
C ARG A 134 11.48 3.53 -53.77
N ALA A 135 12.11 4.45 -54.49
CA ALA A 135 12.91 5.52 -53.89
C ALA A 135 12.04 6.46 -53.03
N GLN A 136 10.85 6.82 -53.50
CA GLN A 136 9.89 7.62 -52.74
C GLN A 136 9.40 6.90 -51.49
N ALA A 137 9.11 5.59 -51.58
CA ALA A 137 8.72 4.78 -50.43
C ALA A 137 9.85 4.69 -49.39
N THR A 138 11.10 4.57 -49.83
CA THR A 138 12.28 4.60 -48.96
C THR A 138 12.40 5.94 -48.23
N GLU A 139 12.28 7.06 -48.95
CA GLU A 139 12.35 8.40 -48.35
C GLU A 139 11.24 8.61 -47.32
N ARG A 140 10.00 8.20 -47.64
CA ARG A 140 8.86 8.28 -46.71
C ARG A 140 9.10 7.47 -45.44
N LEU A 141 9.65 6.27 -45.57
CA LEU A 141 9.98 5.39 -44.45
C LEU A 141 11.07 5.99 -43.56
N LEU A 142 12.13 6.55 -44.15
CA LEU A 142 13.20 7.21 -43.39
C LEU A 142 12.70 8.47 -42.67
N CYS A 143 11.85 9.28 -43.32
CA CYS A 143 11.19 10.41 -42.69
C CYS A 143 10.36 9.96 -41.47
N ALA A 144 9.53 8.92 -41.61
CA ALA A 144 8.71 8.41 -40.51
C ALA A 144 9.55 7.83 -39.34
N ILE A 145 10.63 7.10 -39.65
CA ILE A 145 11.59 6.62 -38.64
C ILE A 145 12.20 7.82 -37.88
N SER A 146 12.56 8.89 -38.58
CA SER A 146 13.17 10.07 -37.97
C SER A 146 12.18 10.87 -37.11
N ALA A 147 10.91 10.96 -37.55
CA ALA A 147 9.85 11.67 -36.84
C ALA A 147 9.42 10.92 -35.56
N ARG A 148 9.60 9.59 -35.52
CA ARG A 148 9.11 8.71 -34.44
C ARG A 148 7.62 8.91 -34.14
N ASP A 149 6.83 9.18 -35.18
CA ASP A 149 5.37 9.21 -35.10
C ASP A 149 4.82 7.82 -35.47
N GLU A 150 4.00 7.25 -34.59
CA GLU A 150 3.50 5.88 -34.76
C GLU A 150 2.57 5.74 -35.96
N ALA A 151 1.69 6.71 -36.18
CA ALA A 151 0.71 6.65 -37.26
C ALA A 151 1.38 6.84 -38.62
N GLU A 152 2.32 7.79 -38.72
CA GLU A 152 3.10 7.97 -39.95
C GLU A 152 4.01 6.77 -40.24
N LEU A 153 4.55 6.12 -39.20
CA LEU A 153 5.39 4.93 -39.35
C LEU A 153 4.58 3.71 -39.79
N GLU A 154 3.37 3.50 -39.26
CA GLU A 154 2.46 2.45 -39.72
C GLU A 154 2.10 2.62 -41.20
N GLU A 155 1.72 3.84 -41.61
CA GLU A 155 1.37 4.12 -43.00
C GLU A 155 2.59 3.95 -43.94
N ALA A 156 3.77 4.41 -43.51
CA ALA A 156 4.99 4.29 -44.29
C ALA A 156 5.44 2.83 -44.44
N VAL A 157 5.31 2.01 -43.40
CA VAL A 157 5.58 0.56 -43.43
C VAL A 157 4.64 -0.15 -44.42
N GLU A 158 3.34 0.14 -44.37
CA GLU A 158 2.36 -0.45 -45.30
C GLU A 158 2.64 -0.03 -46.75
N HIS A 159 2.94 1.25 -46.97
CA HIS A 159 3.27 1.77 -48.30
C HIS A 159 4.56 1.15 -48.86
N ALA A 160 5.63 1.07 -48.06
CA ALA A 160 6.89 0.44 -48.47
C ALA A 160 6.72 -1.05 -48.79
N ALA A 161 5.91 -1.78 -48.02
CA ALA A 161 5.60 -3.18 -48.32
C ALA A 161 4.89 -3.36 -49.68
N LYS A 162 3.99 -2.45 -50.05
CA LYS A 162 3.31 -2.44 -51.37
C LYS A 162 4.26 -2.12 -52.52
N GLU A 163 5.23 -1.23 -52.31
CA GLU A 163 6.24 -0.83 -53.30
C GLU A 163 7.46 -1.77 -53.38
N GLY A 164 7.34 -3.00 -52.86
CA GLY A 164 8.34 -4.05 -53.02
C GLY A 164 9.54 -3.95 -52.06
N HIS A 165 9.37 -3.37 -50.87
CA HIS A 165 10.35 -3.51 -49.78
C HIS A 165 10.21 -4.81 -48.99
N ALA A 166 9.17 -5.59 -49.26
CA ALA A 166 8.94 -6.91 -48.73
C ALA A 166 8.64 -7.89 -49.86
N GLY A 167 9.04 -9.15 -49.70
CA GLY A 167 8.71 -10.20 -50.66
C GLY A 167 9.03 -11.59 -50.13
N LYS A 168 8.94 -12.58 -51.01
CA LYS A 168 9.41 -13.94 -50.75
C LYS A 168 10.53 -14.27 -51.72
N LEU A 169 11.60 -14.90 -51.22
CA LEU A 169 12.65 -15.49 -52.02
C LEU A 169 12.12 -16.76 -52.71
N ASP A 170 12.86 -17.28 -53.69
CA ASP A 170 12.50 -18.49 -54.44
C ASP A 170 12.31 -19.73 -53.55
N ASP A 171 12.95 -19.75 -52.38
CA ASP A 171 12.81 -20.79 -51.36
C ASP A 171 11.61 -20.57 -50.41
N GLY A 172 10.80 -19.54 -50.66
CA GLY A 172 9.63 -19.18 -49.87
C GLY A 172 9.91 -18.36 -48.61
N ARG A 173 11.18 -18.09 -48.28
CA ARG A 173 11.53 -17.26 -47.10
C ARG A 173 11.15 -15.81 -47.35
N PRO A 174 10.49 -15.14 -46.39
CA PRO A 174 10.22 -13.71 -46.51
C PRO A 174 11.53 -12.92 -46.43
N TRP A 175 11.66 -11.88 -47.25
CA TRP A 175 12.74 -10.91 -47.17
C TRP A 175 12.16 -9.51 -46.97
N LEU A 176 12.93 -8.66 -46.29
CA LEU A 176 12.62 -7.27 -45.97
C LEU A 176 13.88 -6.45 -46.19
N THR A 177 13.77 -5.22 -46.70
CA THR A 177 14.91 -4.29 -46.69
C THR A 177 15.26 -3.89 -45.25
N ASP A 178 16.50 -3.44 -45.03
CA ASP A 178 16.96 -3.09 -43.69
C ASP A 178 16.21 -1.89 -43.11
N GLU A 179 15.78 -0.95 -43.96
CA GLU A 179 14.94 0.19 -43.55
C GLU A 179 13.57 -0.29 -43.06
N LEU A 180 12.92 -1.21 -43.79
CA LEU A 180 11.61 -1.76 -43.41
C LEU A 180 11.70 -2.61 -42.14
N ARG A 181 12.78 -3.38 -41.97
CA ARG A 181 13.07 -4.10 -40.72
C ARG A 181 13.26 -3.14 -39.55
N THR A 182 13.98 -2.04 -39.76
CA THR A 182 14.21 -1.02 -38.74
C THR A 182 12.90 -0.32 -38.35
N ALA A 183 12.07 0.04 -39.34
CA ALA A 183 10.74 0.62 -39.10
C ALA A 183 9.83 -0.31 -38.31
N HIS A 184 9.77 -1.60 -38.67
CA HIS A 184 8.98 -2.60 -37.92
C HIS A 184 9.46 -2.76 -36.47
N LYS A 185 10.78 -2.81 -36.24
CA LYS A 185 11.34 -2.90 -34.89
C LYS A 185 10.95 -1.66 -34.06
N LEU A 186 11.15 -0.47 -34.61
CA LEU A 186 10.81 0.79 -33.95
C LEU A 186 9.31 0.86 -33.61
N LEU A 187 8.44 0.46 -34.54
CA LEU A 187 7.01 0.42 -34.32
C LEU A 187 6.62 -0.54 -33.18
N HIS A 188 7.19 -1.74 -33.17
CA HIS A 188 7.00 -2.71 -32.10
C HIS A 188 7.46 -2.18 -30.74
N ASP A 189 8.61 -1.50 -30.68
CA ASP A 189 9.14 -0.90 -29.46
C ASP A 189 8.23 0.21 -28.93
N MET A 190 7.68 1.05 -29.82
CA MET A 190 6.73 2.11 -29.47
C MET A 190 5.41 1.54 -28.93
N GLN A 191 4.85 0.53 -29.58
CA GLN A 191 3.63 -0.15 -29.13
C GLN A 191 3.84 -0.86 -27.78
N SER A 192 5.00 -1.51 -27.60
CA SER A 192 5.40 -2.14 -26.33
C SER A 192 5.55 -1.11 -25.21
N GLN A 193 6.14 0.05 -25.51
CA GLN A 193 6.26 1.15 -24.55
C GLN A 193 4.90 1.68 -24.11
N LYS A 194 3.97 1.91 -25.05
CA LYS A 194 2.58 2.32 -24.71
C LYS A 194 1.88 1.31 -23.82
N LEU A 195 2.11 0.01 -24.04
CA LEU A 195 1.54 -1.04 -23.19
C LEU A 195 2.13 -1.00 -21.77
N ARG A 196 3.46 -0.84 -21.65
CA ARG A 196 4.14 -0.69 -20.35
C ARG A 196 3.66 0.55 -19.61
N ASP A 197 3.52 1.69 -20.29
CA ASP A 197 3.02 2.94 -19.70
C ASP A 197 1.58 2.78 -19.22
N LYS A 198 0.72 2.10 -20.00
CA LYS A 198 -0.66 1.80 -19.61
C LYS A 198 -0.71 0.87 -18.39
N GLN A 199 0.13 -0.16 -18.33
CA GLN A 199 0.25 -1.05 -17.17
C GLN A 199 0.75 -0.31 -15.93
N MET A 200 1.78 0.54 -16.06
CA MET A 200 2.29 1.38 -14.99
C MET A 200 1.26 2.39 -14.49
N ALA A 201 0.47 2.99 -15.38
CA ALA A 201 -0.62 3.88 -15.00
C ALA A 201 -1.74 3.12 -14.25
N GLN A 202 -2.05 1.89 -14.65
CA GLN A 202 -3.00 1.04 -13.93
C GLN A 202 -2.49 0.63 -12.55
N LEU A 203 -1.21 0.25 -12.44
CA LEU A 203 -0.55 -0.04 -11.17
C LEU A 203 -0.58 1.19 -10.27
N LYS A 204 -0.15 2.36 -10.75
CA LYS A 204 -0.24 3.62 -10.00
C LYS A 204 -1.66 3.92 -9.54
N ARG A 205 -2.68 3.75 -10.39
CA ARG A 205 -4.10 3.93 -9.98
C ARG A 205 -4.51 2.95 -8.90
N ARG A 206 -4.08 1.69 -9.00
CA ARG A 206 -4.35 0.66 -8.00
C ARG A 206 -3.64 0.94 -6.70
N ASP A 207 -2.39 1.42 -6.76
CA ASP A 207 -1.56 1.74 -5.60
C ASP A 207 -2.05 3.02 -4.92
N THR A 208 -2.46 4.04 -5.68
CA THR A 208 -3.18 5.20 -5.14
C THR A 208 -4.47 4.75 -4.48
N LYS A 209 -5.28 3.89 -5.12
CA LYS A 209 -6.51 3.37 -4.52
C LYS A 209 -6.24 2.49 -3.29
N ALA A 210 -5.16 1.71 -3.27
CA ALA A 210 -4.76 0.87 -2.14
C ALA A 210 -4.17 1.70 -1.01
N PHE A 211 -3.40 2.74 -1.33
CA PHE A 211 -2.88 3.73 -0.39
C PHE A 211 -4.02 4.57 0.17
N ASP A 212 -5.00 4.97 -0.63
CA ASP A 212 -6.20 5.65 -0.16
C ASP A 212 -7.06 4.72 0.68
N ALA A 213 -7.24 3.46 0.27
CA ALA A 213 -7.90 2.46 1.09
C ALA A 213 -7.13 2.17 2.39
N TYR A 214 -5.80 2.19 2.36
CA TYR A 214 -4.94 2.04 3.52
C TYR A 214 -5.00 3.27 4.42
N ARG A 215 -4.97 4.48 3.86
CA ARG A 215 -5.14 5.76 4.55
C ARG A 215 -6.52 5.83 5.20
N LEU A 216 -7.56 5.42 4.49
CA LEU A 216 -8.90 5.22 5.02
C LEU A 216 -8.95 4.08 6.04
N SER A 217 -8.10 3.04 5.93
CA SER A 217 -8.00 1.93 6.88
C SER A 217 -7.22 2.26 8.15
N VAL A 218 -6.21 3.12 8.06
CA VAL A 218 -5.45 3.67 9.18
C VAL A 218 -6.27 4.76 9.85
N GLY A 219 -7.08 5.50 9.07
CA GLY A 219 -8.17 6.34 9.56
C GLY A 219 -9.25 5.59 10.34
N ARG A 220 -9.29 4.24 10.31
CA ARG A 220 -10.16 3.39 11.15
C ARG A 220 -9.71 3.29 12.60
N HIS A 221 -8.51 3.79 12.91
CA HIS A 221 -7.92 3.75 14.24
C HIS A 221 -7.41 5.14 14.64
N PRO A 222 -8.28 6.00 15.22
CA PRO A 222 -7.96 7.31 15.80
C PRO A 222 -6.92 7.35 16.92
N VAL A 223 -5.75 6.74 16.80
CA VAL A 223 -4.81 6.66 17.92
C VAL A 223 -3.88 7.86 17.90
N ARG A 224 -4.35 8.99 18.42
CA ARG A 224 -3.44 9.96 19.05
C ARG A 224 -3.43 9.65 20.55
N GLU A 225 -2.26 9.29 21.08
CA GLU A 225 -2.11 8.97 22.52
C GLU A 225 -2.06 10.25 23.37
N GLU A 226 -1.72 11.40 22.78
CA GLU A 226 -1.51 12.66 23.50
C GLU A 226 -2.32 13.83 22.90
N PRO A 227 -2.88 14.71 23.75
CA PRO A 227 -3.53 15.93 23.30
C PRO A 227 -2.50 16.86 22.64
N ILE A 228 -2.94 17.63 21.64
CA ILE A 228 -2.07 18.65 21.00
C ILE A 228 -1.72 19.80 21.94
N GLY A 229 -2.44 19.91 23.06
CA GLY A 229 -2.15 20.84 24.14
C GLY A 229 -3.24 20.88 25.19
N ILE A 230 -2.96 21.59 26.28
CA ILE A 230 -3.88 21.81 27.40
C ILE A 230 -3.94 23.32 27.64
N ASP A 231 -5.14 23.87 27.82
CA ASP A 231 -5.30 25.29 28.17
C ASP A 231 -5.17 25.55 29.69
N SER A 232 -5.21 26.81 30.06
CA SER A 232 -5.15 27.32 31.44
C SER A 232 -6.35 26.89 32.29
N ARG A 233 -7.42 26.39 31.68
CA ARG A 233 -8.60 25.83 32.35
C ARG A 233 -8.51 24.30 32.49
N GLY A 234 -7.43 23.68 32.06
CA GLY A 234 -7.22 22.23 32.11
C GLY A 234 -7.96 21.46 31.00
N ARG A 235 -8.50 22.14 29.99
CA ARG A 235 -9.14 21.51 28.83
C ARG A 235 -8.06 20.94 27.91
N LYS A 236 -8.20 19.67 27.52
CA LYS A 236 -7.23 18.99 26.64
C LYS A 236 -7.74 19.03 25.20
N TYR A 237 -6.92 19.49 24.27
CA TYR A 237 -7.32 19.66 22.87
C TYR A 237 -6.74 18.56 22.00
N TRP A 238 -7.50 18.10 21.02
CA TRP A 238 -7.14 17.00 20.15
C TRP A 238 -7.46 17.38 18.71
N ALA A 239 -6.48 17.27 17.83
CA ALA A 239 -6.69 17.35 16.39
C ALA A 239 -6.38 15.99 15.80
N PHE A 240 -7.34 15.43 15.09
CA PHE A 240 -7.25 14.10 14.53
C PHE A 240 -7.04 14.19 13.03
N VAL A 241 -6.06 13.45 12.52
CA VAL A 241 -5.76 13.45 11.07
C VAL A 241 -6.93 12.92 10.23
N HIS A 242 -7.81 12.11 10.83
CA HIS A 242 -8.99 11.53 10.17
C HIS A 242 -10.27 12.36 10.31
N ASP A 243 -10.26 13.38 11.17
CA ASP A 243 -11.37 14.33 11.31
C ASP A 243 -10.79 15.75 11.24
N PRO A 244 -10.29 16.16 10.05
CA PRO A 244 -9.67 17.47 9.88
C PRO A 244 -10.69 18.62 9.95
N LEU A 245 -11.97 18.29 9.98
CA LEU A 245 -13.09 19.21 10.04
C LEU A 245 -13.40 19.63 11.48
N ARG A 246 -12.76 19.02 12.49
CA ARG A 246 -13.04 19.31 13.89
C ARG A 246 -11.78 19.39 14.75
N LEU A 247 -11.73 20.42 15.59
CA LEU A 247 -10.81 20.49 16.73
C LEU A 247 -11.55 20.03 17.98
N TRP A 248 -11.22 18.85 18.49
CA TRP A 248 -11.84 18.27 19.66
C TRP A 248 -11.27 18.84 20.96
N VAL A 249 -12.09 18.94 21.98
CA VAL A 249 -11.72 19.42 23.31
C VAL A 249 -12.33 18.52 24.38
N GLN A 250 -11.51 18.10 25.33
CA GLN A 250 -11.91 17.32 26.49
C GLN A 250 -11.94 18.24 27.71
N ALA A 251 -13.01 18.14 28.49
CA ALA A 251 -13.15 18.87 29.74
C ALA A 251 -12.10 18.44 30.78
N PRO A 252 -11.74 19.33 31.72
CA PRO A 252 -10.91 18.94 32.86
C PRO A 252 -11.63 17.88 33.72
N GLU A 253 -10.84 17.04 34.39
CA GLU A 253 -11.38 16.05 35.34
C GLU A 253 -12.20 16.76 36.42
N GLY A 254 -13.44 16.29 36.64
CA GLY A 254 -14.37 16.88 37.60
C GLY A 254 -15.33 17.93 37.04
N ALA A 255 -15.34 18.20 35.73
CA ALA A 255 -16.40 18.98 35.11
C ALA A 255 -17.75 18.23 35.18
N GLU A 256 -18.77 18.83 35.79
CA GLU A 256 -20.06 18.20 36.02
C GLU A 256 -20.98 18.20 34.79
N SER A 257 -20.77 19.12 33.84
CA SER A 257 -21.69 19.34 32.72
C SER A 257 -21.28 18.68 31.41
N TRP A 258 -19.99 18.41 31.18
CA TRP A 258 -19.51 18.05 29.85
C TRP A 258 -18.13 17.32 29.96
N THR A 259 -17.92 16.19 29.26
CA THR A 259 -16.64 15.45 29.03
C THR A 259 -15.90 15.75 27.70
N TRP A 260 -16.57 15.75 26.53
CA TRP A 260 -16.02 16.10 25.20
C TRP A 260 -16.85 17.10 24.36
N ALA A 261 -16.21 18.04 23.66
CA ALA A 261 -16.82 18.94 22.67
C ALA A 261 -15.87 19.13 21.45
N PHE A 262 -16.28 19.91 20.46
CA PHE A 262 -15.42 20.26 19.32
C PHE A 262 -15.69 21.66 18.76
N TYR A 263 -14.78 22.14 17.91
CA TYR A 263 -14.92 23.33 17.08
C TYR A 263 -14.86 22.89 15.61
N ASP A 264 -15.90 23.18 14.86
CA ASP A 264 -16.12 22.74 13.47
C ASP A 264 -15.97 23.88 12.43
N THR A 265 -15.83 25.13 12.87
CA THR A 265 -15.55 26.26 11.98
C THR A 265 -14.14 26.78 12.15
N ALA A 266 -13.55 27.24 11.03
CA ALA A 266 -12.23 27.88 11.03
C ALA A 266 -12.18 29.10 11.96
N ALA A 267 -13.27 29.88 12.03
CA ALA A 267 -13.40 31.04 12.90
C ALA A 267 -13.34 30.66 14.39
N SER A 268 -14.02 29.58 14.78
CA SER A 268 -13.98 29.07 16.16
C SER A 268 -12.60 28.56 16.56
N VAL A 269 -11.92 27.83 15.66
CA VAL A 269 -10.54 27.36 15.92
C VAL A 269 -9.57 28.54 16.04
N GLN A 270 -9.73 29.56 15.20
CA GLN A 270 -8.95 30.79 15.28
C GLN A 270 -9.18 31.53 16.62
N ALA A 271 -10.42 31.60 17.10
CA ALA A 271 -10.74 32.19 18.40
C ALA A 271 -10.07 31.42 19.57
N VAL A 272 -9.99 30.09 19.49
CA VAL A 272 -9.22 29.29 20.45
C VAL A 272 -7.74 29.70 20.42
N LEU A 273 -7.13 29.76 19.23
CA LEU A 273 -5.72 30.15 19.08
C LEU A 273 -5.43 31.55 19.66
N ASP A 274 -6.34 32.49 19.47
CA ASP A 274 -6.22 33.86 19.98
C ASP A 274 -6.38 33.92 21.50
N SER A 275 -7.20 33.06 22.09
CA SER A 275 -7.43 32.98 23.53
C SER A 275 -6.25 32.44 24.36
N LEU A 276 -5.32 31.69 23.74
CA LEU A 276 -4.18 31.07 24.44
C LEU A 276 -3.11 32.10 24.83
N ASP A 277 -2.63 32.07 26.07
CA ASP A 277 -1.56 32.93 26.58
C ASP A 277 -0.18 32.32 26.29
N GLY A 278 0.55 32.94 25.37
CA GLY A 278 1.91 32.51 25.00
C GLY A 278 2.96 32.69 26.12
N ARG A 279 2.61 33.27 27.27
CA ARG A 279 3.50 33.41 28.44
C ARG A 279 3.49 32.19 29.35
N LEU A 280 2.43 31.38 29.32
CA LEU A 280 2.35 30.13 30.09
C LEU A 280 2.97 29.00 29.27
N GLU A 281 3.92 28.26 29.83
CA GLU A 281 4.73 27.27 29.08
C GLU A 281 3.85 26.20 28.38
N GLY A 282 2.81 25.70 29.06
CA GLY A 282 1.87 24.74 28.48
C GLY A 282 1.02 25.30 27.35
N GLU A 283 0.47 26.52 27.52
CA GLU A 283 -0.32 27.17 26.47
C GLU A 283 0.56 27.69 25.31
N ALA A 284 1.81 28.04 25.56
CA ALA A 284 2.76 28.45 24.53
C ALA A 284 3.07 27.28 23.57
N ALA A 285 3.27 26.07 24.12
CA ALA A 285 3.43 24.86 23.33
C ALA A 285 2.15 24.55 22.54
N PHE A 286 0.98 24.57 23.19
CA PHE A 286 -0.30 24.35 22.54
C PHE A 286 -0.55 25.36 21.40
N LYS A 287 -0.37 26.66 21.68
CA LYS A 287 -0.54 27.75 20.72
C LYS A 287 0.38 27.60 19.51
N LYS A 288 1.60 27.09 19.71
CA LYS A 288 2.52 26.78 18.62
C LYS A 288 1.99 25.64 17.76
N THR A 289 1.63 24.51 18.37
CA THR A 289 1.10 23.33 17.66
C THR A 289 -0.18 23.65 16.90
N LEU A 290 -1.12 24.36 17.53
CA LEU A 290 -2.38 24.76 16.91
C LEU A 290 -2.16 25.72 15.73
N ARG A 291 -1.20 26.65 15.82
CA ARG A 291 -0.83 27.53 14.71
C ARG A 291 -0.25 26.77 13.51
N GLU A 292 0.49 25.69 13.74
CA GLU A 292 1.02 24.82 12.68
C GLU A 292 -0.09 23.99 12.01
N LEU A 293 -1.10 23.57 12.77
CA LEU A 293 -2.24 22.79 12.27
C LEU A 293 -3.32 23.62 11.59
N LEU A 294 -3.44 24.90 11.95
CA LEU A 294 -4.51 25.80 11.50
C LEU A 294 -4.69 25.81 9.97
N PRO A 295 -3.65 25.91 9.11
CA PRO A 295 -3.85 25.93 7.66
C PRO A 295 -4.51 24.65 7.12
N THR A 296 -4.26 23.50 7.76
CA THR A 296 -4.85 22.22 7.37
C THR A 296 -6.32 22.17 7.79
N LEU A 297 -6.61 22.49 9.06
CA LEU A 297 -7.98 22.54 9.58
C LEU A 297 -8.84 23.53 8.80
N THR A 298 -8.35 24.76 8.59
CA THR A 298 -9.08 25.80 7.86
C THR A 298 -9.34 25.43 6.41
N LYS A 299 -8.39 24.81 5.71
CA LYS A 299 -8.58 24.39 4.31
C LYS A 299 -9.69 23.35 4.18
N GLU A 300 -9.69 22.35 5.05
CA GLU A 300 -10.67 21.26 5.02
C GLU A 300 -12.05 21.75 5.48
N MET A 301 -12.12 22.51 6.58
CA MET A 301 -13.36 23.14 7.06
C MET A 301 -13.99 24.07 6.01
N ALA A 302 -13.17 24.88 5.31
CA ALA A 302 -13.65 25.75 4.25
C ALA A 302 -14.10 24.97 3.00
N ALA A 303 -13.46 23.82 2.69
CA ALA A 303 -13.89 22.98 1.58
C ALA A 303 -15.27 22.37 1.84
N GLU A 304 -15.56 21.94 3.08
CA GLU A 304 -16.89 21.47 3.47
C GLU A 304 -17.94 22.59 3.39
N GLU A 305 -17.59 23.79 3.86
CA GLU A 305 -18.47 24.99 3.75
C GLU A 305 -18.79 25.34 2.28
N VAL A 306 -17.80 25.23 1.38
CA VAL A 306 -18.01 25.42 -0.07
C VAL A 306 -18.87 24.30 -0.65
N THR A 307 -18.66 23.04 -0.26
CA THR A 307 -19.46 21.91 -0.76
C THR A 307 -20.94 22.09 -0.39
N ASN A 308 -21.20 22.49 0.85
CA ASN A 308 -22.55 22.79 1.32
C ASN A 308 -23.19 23.96 0.53
N THR A 309 -22.40 24.98 0.17
CA THR A 309 -22.85 26.12 -0.63
C THR A 309 -23.11 25.72 -2.10
N GLU A 310 -22.26 24.86 -2.67
CA GLU A 310 -22.41 24.36 -4.05
C GLU A 310 -23.62 23.42 -4.21
N GLU A 311 -23.94 22.65 -3.17
CA GLU A 311 -25.16 21.84 -3.09
C GLU A 311 -26.42 22.67 -2.83
N GLY A 312 -26.30 23.97 -2.58
CA GLY A 312 -27.43 24.88 -2.40
C GLY A 312 -27.97 24.96 -0.96
N TRP A 313 -27.28 24.37 0.03
CA TRP A 313 -27.68 24.49 1.43
C TRP A 313 -27.50 25.94 1.92
N MET A 314 -28.56 26.50 2.48
CA MET A 314 -28.59 27.86 3.00
C MET A 314 -28.60 27.84 4.54
N GLY A 315 -27.68 28.60 5.15
CA GLY A 315 -27.61 28.78 6.61
C GLY A 315 -28.54 29.88 7.14
N GLU A 316 -29.28 30.57 6.28
CA GLU A 316 -30.19 31.66 6.62
C GLU A 316 -31.41 31.68 5.68
N GLY A 317 -32.42 32.48 6.01
CA GLY A 317 -33.57 32.76 5.12
C GLY A 317 -34.83 31.90 5.30
N HIS A 318 -34.77 30.75 5.98
CA HIS A 318 -35.97 30.00 6.39
C HIS A 318 -36.32 30.25 7.86
N GLU A 319 -37.61 30.31 8.18
CA GLU A 319 -38.11 30.51 9.55
C GLU A 319 -37.79 29.35 10.52
N TYR A 320 -37.31 28.23 9.99
CA TYR A 320 -36.95 27.04 10.77
C TYR A 320 -35.48 27.02 11.18
N ILE A 321 -34.64 27.85 10.55
CA ILE A 321 -33.25 27.99 10.99
C ILE A 321 -33.24 28.46 12.45
N ASP A 322 -32.39 27.82 13.24
CA ASP A 322 -32.26 27.98 14.68
C ASP A 322 -33.43 27.47 15.55
N ARG A 323 -34.50 26.92 14.96
CA ARG A 323 -35.59 26.30 15.73
C ARG A 323 -35.12 24.99 16.37
N ARG A 324 -35.66 24.72 17.56
CA ARG A 324 -35.48 23.47 18.28
C ARG A 324 -36.48 22.43 17.76
N VAL A 325 -36.04 21.19 17.70
CA VAL A 325 -36.84 20.05 17.26
C VAL A 325 -36.80 18.94 18.30
N LEU A 326 -37.83 18.11 18.34
CA LEU A 326 -37.92 16.89 19.13
C LEU A 326 -38.29 15.74 18.19
N ARG A 327 -37.42 14.73 18.08
CA ARG A 327 -37.65 13.51 17.28
C ARG A 327 -37.84 12.31 18.20
N PHE A 328 -38.71 11.39 17.81
CA PHE A 328 -38.91 10.11 18.51
C PHE A 328 -38.35 8.98 17.65
N PHE A 329 -37.42 8.20 18.21
CA PHE A 329 -36.82 7.06 17.55
C PHE A 329 -37.33 5.77 18.17
N ASP A 330 -37.79 4.84 17.32
CA ASP A 330 -38.26 3.53 17.74
C ASP A 330 -37.15 2.76 18.47
N GLY A 331 -37.34 2.59 19.79
CA GLY A 331 -36.42 1.85 20.66
C GLY A 331 -35.24 2.64 21.24
N ALA A 332 -35.03 3.89 20.83
CA ALA A 332 -33.96 4.75 21.35
C ALA A 332 -34.46 5.94 22.20
N GLY A 333 -35.76 6.22 22.19
CA GLY A 333 -36.37 7.32 22.95
C GLY A 333 -36.49 8.60 22.13
N SER A 334 -36.65 9.73 22.80
CA SER A 334 -36.74 11.05 22.14
C SER A 334 -35.39 11.77 22.17
N SER A 335 -35.03 12.44 21.07
CA SER A 335 -33.86 13.31 20.97
C SER A 335 -34.29 14.74 20.66
N THR A 336 -33.69 15.72 21.33
CA THR A 336 -33.83 17.13 20.95
C THR A 336 -32.70 17.53 20.01
N GLY A 337 -32.94 18.48 19.12
CA GLY A 337 -31.93 19.01 18.22
C GLY A 337 -32.22 20.43 17.77
N LYS A 338 -31.37 20.95 16.88
CA LYS A 338 -31.48 22.28 16.30
C LYS A 338 -31.31 22.22 14.79
N ILE A 339 -32.19 22.91 14.06
CA ILE A 339 -32.06 23.07 12.61
C ILE A 339 -30.98 24.12 12.33
N THR A 340 -29.96 23.75 11.55
CA THR A 340 -28.77 24.59 11.32
C THR A 340 -28.66 25.09 9.87
N ARG A 341 -29.22 24.38 8.90
CA ARG A 341 -29.25 24.76 7.48
C ARG A 341 -30.46 24.13 6.80
N TRP A 342 -30.84 24.66 5.65
CA TRP A 342 -31.94 24.14 4.84
C TRP A 342 -31.59 24.14 3.35
N LEU A 343 -32.10 23.17 2.62
CA LEU A 343 -32.03 23.07 1.17
C LEU A 343 -33.42 23.40 0.62
N PRO A 344 -33.57 24.40 -0.27
CA PRO A 344 -34.86 24.73 -0.83
C PRO A 344 -35.38 23.58 -1.72
N ALA A 345 -36.71 23.47 -1.80
CA ALA A 345 -37.34 22.46 -2.63
C ALA A 345 -36.92 22.61 -4.09
N ASP A 346 -36.67 21.50 -4.75
CA ASP A 346 -36.39 21.46 -6.19
C ASP A 346 -37.69 21.15 -6.94
N GLU A 347 -38.33 22.19 -7.45
CA GLU A 347 -39.59 22.08 -8.20
C GLU A 347 -39.46 21.26 -9.49
N GLU A 348 -38.24 21.11 -10.05
CA GLU A 348 -38.01 20.38 -11.30
C GLU A 348 -37.97 18.86 -11.09
N THR A 349 -37.37 18.42 -9.99
CA THR A 349 -37.29 17.01 -9.59
C THR A 349 -38.48 16.56 -8.73
N GLY A 350 -39.16 17.53 -8.09
CA GLY A 350 -40.26 17.28 -7.16
C GLY A 350 -39.79 16.94 -5.74
N ASP A 351 -38.51 17.17 -5.44
CA ASP A 351 -37.93 16.89 -4.13
C ASP A 351 -38.31 18.01 -3.13
N PRO A 352 -38.84 17.67 -1.94
CA PRO A 352 -39.25 18.66 -0.95
C PRO A 352 -38.04 19.38 -0.35
N ALA A 353 -38.28 20.50 0.33
CA ALA A 353 -37.23 21.19 1.08
C ALA A 353 -36.70 20.28 2.20
N LEU A 354 -35.37 20.24 2.36
CA LEU A 354 -34.70 19.47 3.40
C LEU A 354 -34.14 20.39 4.49
N PHE A 355 -34.17 19.93 5.72
CA PHE A 355 -33.75 20.68 6.91
C PHE A 355 -32.75 19.87 7.69
N HIS A 356 -31.52 20.37 7.76
CA HIS A 356 -30.45 19.70 8.46
C HIS A 356 -30.54 19.97 9.97
N VAL A 357 -30.81 18.91 10.73
CA VAL A 357 -30.88 18.91 12.19
C VAL A 357 -29.58 18.37 12.76
N VAL A 358 -29.09 19.05 13.80
CA VAL A 358 -28.03 18.55 14.68
C VAL A 358 -28.65 18.25 16.04
N HIS A 359 -28.60 17.00 16.49
CA HIS A 359 -29.16 16.54 17.76
C HIS A 359 -28.28 16.94 18.95
N ASP A 360 -28.89 17.39 20.05
CA ASP A 360 -28.21 17.91 21.24
C ASP A 360 -27.45 16.81 22.03
N ALA A 361 -27.99 15.59 22.05
CA ALA A 361 -27.53 14.51 22.94
C ALA A 361 -26.37 13.67 22.38
N ASP A 362 -26.25 13.59 21.06
CA ASP A 362 -25.28 12.75 20.34
C ASP A 362 -24.61 13.46 19.14
N GLY A 363 -25.08 14.67 18.77
CA GLY A 363 -24.48 15.45 17.70
C GLY A 363 -24.70 14.79 16.34
N ASP A 364 -25.57 13.78 16.28
CA ASP A 364 -25.94 13.12 15.05
C ASP A 364 -26.66 14.14 14.17
N GLN A 365 -26.40 14.00 12.88
CA GLN A 365 -26.92 14.85 11.85
C GLN A 365 -27.99 14.09 11.07
N GLU A 366 -29.13 14.73 10.87
CA GLU A 366 -30.27 14.16 10.16
C GLU A 366 -30.85 15.24 9.22
N ASP A 367 -31.14 14.88 7.98
CA ASP A 367 -31.87 15.75 7.06
C ASP A 367 -33.35 15.38 7.14
N LEU A 368 -34.17 16.33 7.60
CA LEU A 368 -35.61 16.18 7.71
C LEU A 368 -36.29 16.80 6.51
N GLU A 369 -37.31 16.13 5.97
CA GLU A 369 -38.21 16.77 5.02
C GLU A 369 -39.03 17.87 5.72
N GLN A 370 -39.58 18.82 4.95
CA GLN A 370 -40.34 19.94 5.49
C GLN A 370 -41.44 19.53 6.48
N GLU A 371 -42.24 18.51 6.14
CA GLU A 371 -43.31 18.03 7.01
C GLU A 371 -42.77 17.41 8.31
N GLU A 372 -41.65 16.68 8.23
CA GLU A 372 -40.97 16.12 9.40
C GLU A 372 -40.39 17.19 10.30
N ALA A 373 -39.76 18.23 9.72
CA ALA A 373 -39.23 19.37 10.45
C ALA A 373 -40.35 20.14 11.14
N THR A 374 -41.47 20.42 10.45
CA THR A 374 -42.65 21.07 11.04
C THR A 374 -43.19 20.26 12.22
N GLN A 375 -43.33 18.94 12.07
CA GLN A 375 -43.81 18.07 13.14
C GLN A 375 -42.85 18.04 14.33
N ALA A 376 -41.54 17.95 14.07
CA ALA A 376 -40.55 17.90 15.13
C ALA A 376 -40.43 19.22 15.91
N ILE A 377 -40.64 20.38 15.24
CA ILE A 377 -40.77 21.68 15.91
C ILE A 377 -42.03 21.71 16.78
N ALA A 378 -43.17 21.27 16.24
CA ALA A 378 -44.43 21.25 16.97
C ALA A 378 -44.36 20.34 18.21
N ASP A 379 -43.73 19.16 18.09
CA ASP A 379 -43.53 18.22 19.20
C ASP A 379 -42.65 18.82 20.31
N TYR A 380 -41.64 19.60 19.94
CA TYR A 380 -40.80 20.33 20.91
C TYR A 380 -41.59 21.43 21.63
N ASP A 381 -42.34 22.25 20.88
CA ASP A 381 -43.15 23.33 21.43
C ASP A 381 -44.25 22.78 22.37
N ASP A 382 -44.93 21.70 21.97
CA ASP A 382 -45.91 20.96 22.78
C ASP A 382 -45.30 20.42 24.08
N GLN A 383 -44.06 19.91 24.01
CA GLN A 383 -43.35 19.40 25.19
C GLN A 383 -42.98 20.53 26.15
N GLN A 384 -42.59 21.70 25.64
CA GLN A 384 -42.32 22.90 26.45
C GLN A 384 -43.59 23.40 27.15
N GLU A 385 -44.73 23.43 26.44
CA GLU A 385 -46.02 23.87 27.01
C GLU A 385 -46.54 22.91 28.09
N ARG A 386 -46.39 21.60 27.91
CA ARG A 386 -46.77 20.58 28.91
C ARG A 386 -45.80 20.50 30.09
N GLY A 387 -44.57 20.98 29.90
CA GLY A 387 -43.42 20.76 30.79
C GLY A 387 -43.06 21.91 31.74
N GLY A 388 -43.78 23.03 31.74
CA GLY A 388 -43.67 24.06 32.79
C GLY A 388 -42.25 24.48 33.14
N GLY A 389 -41.51 25.02 32.16
CA GLY A 389 -40.34 25.87 32.38
C GLY A 389 -39.11 25.17 32.99
N VAL A 390 -38.25 24.65 32.11
CA VAL A 390 -36.80 24.56 32.39
C VAL A 390 -36.07 25.50 31.44
N GLU A 391 -36.23 26.80 31.65
CA GLU A 391 -35.21 27.77 31.22
C GLU A 391 -34.16 27.85 32.32
N ALA A 392 -33.01 27.19 32.12
CA ALA A 392 -31.74 27.59 32.74
C ALA A 392 -30.55 26.91 32.06
N ALA A 393 -29.61 27.76 31.62
CA ALA A 393 -28.25 27.47 31.17
C ALA A 393 -28.10 26.92 29.74
N ALA A 394 -27.81 27.83 28.81
CA ALA A 394 -27.05 27.58 27.59
C ALA A 394 -25.61 27.11 27.94
N ALA A 395 -25.50 25.94 28.54
CA ALA A 395 -24.28 25.17 28.61
C ALA A 395 -24.20 24.31 27.35
N LEU A 396 -23.02 24.21 26.76
CA LEU A 396 -22.69 23.25 25.70
C LEU A 396 -23.01 21.83 26.22
N GLU A 397 -24.24 21.37 26.02
CA GLU A 397 -24.63 19.98 26.23
C GLU A 397 -24.02 19.14 25.11
N GLN A 398 -23.50 17.99 25.53
CA GLN A 398 -22.58 17.22 24.72
C GLN A 398 -23.24 16.10 23.98
N PRO A 399 -22.77 15.83 22.76
CA PRO A 399 -22.82 14.49 22.21
C PRO A 399 -21.99 13.49 23.04
N LYS A 400 -22.62 12.42 23.56
CA LYS A 400 -21.89 11.26 24.08
C LYS A 400 -21.23 10.50 22.93
N TYR A 401 -19.91 10.51 22.86
CA TYR A 401 -19.16 9.69 21.91
C TYR A 401 -19.54 8.20 22.03
N ALA A 402 -20.13 7.65 20.97
CA ALA A 402 -20.30 6.23 20.77
C ALA A 402 -19.36 5.74 19.66
N ASN A 403 -18.79 4.55 19.85
CA ASN A 403 -17.93 3.88 18.88
C ASN A 403 -18.74 3.50 17.63
N MET A 404 -18.80 4.43 16.68
CA MET A 404 -19.66 4.41 15.48
C MET A 404 -19.01 3.58 14.37
N TYR A 405 -19.08 2.25 14.51
CA TYR A 405 -19.03 1.34 13.35
C TYR A 405 -20.41 0.71 13.14
N GLU A 406 -20.86 0.67 11.88
CA GLU A 406 -22.07 -0.07 11.44
C GLU A 406 -22.03 -1.55 11.86
N LYS A 407 -20.83 -2.15 11.92
CA LYS A 407 -20.62 -3.53 12.36
C LYS A 407 -20.01 -3.58 13.75
N LYS A 408 -20.78 -4.06 14.73
CA LYS A 408 -20.39 -4.20 16.15
C LYS A 408 -19.05 -4.95 16.37
N ALA A 409 -18.67 -5.87 15.46
CA ALA A 409 -17.44 -6.66 15.56
C ALA A 409 -16.16 -5.93 15.13
N SER A 410 -16.29 -4.77 14.46
CA SER A 410 -15.17 -3.95 14.00
C SER A 410 -14.91 -2.74 14.90
N ARG A 411 -15.73 -2.58 15.95
CA ARG A 411 -15.59 -1.53 16.96
C ARG A 411 -14.31 -1.76 17.75
N VAL A 412 -13.45 -0.74 17.83
CA VAL A 412 -12.25 -0.77 18.66
C VAL A 412 -12.66 -0.82 20.12
N VAL A 413 -12.53 -1.98 20.76
CA VAL A 413 -12.75 -2.08 22.20
C VAL A 413 -11.57 -1.40 22.90
N VAL A 414 -11.82 -0.63 23.96
CA VAL A 414 -10.77 0.07 24.74
C VAL A 414 -9.62 -0.86 25.15
N GLY A 415 -9.90 -2.16 25.32
CA GLY A 415 -8.89 -3.19 25.60
C GLY A 415 -7.87 -3.46 24.46
N ASN A 416 -8.13 -2.98 23.24
CA ASN A 416 -7.25 -3.14 22.08
C ASN A 416 -6.29 -1.97 21.90
N LEU A 417 -6.34 -0.95 22.75
CA LEU A 417 -5.45 0.20 22.70
C LEU A 417 -4.35 0.10 23.75
N GLY A 418 -3.24 0.80 23.50
CA GLY A 418 -2.10 0.86 24.42
C GLY A 418 -1.46 -0.50 24.69
N LEU A 419 -0.97 -0.67 25.92
CA LEU A 419 -0.27 -1.89 26.35
C LEU A 419 -1.13 -3.16 26.24
N ALA A 420 -2.42 -3.06 26.53
CA ALA A 420 -3.35 -4.19 26.49
C ALA A 420 -3.57 -4.70 25.05
N GLY A 421 -3.64 -3.78 24.09
CA GLY A 421 -3.68 -4.10 22.67
C GLY A 421 -2.42 -4.82 22.20
N ALA A 422 -1.25 -4.23 22.46
CA ALA A 422 0.04 -4.83 22.09
C ALA A 422 0.22 -6.23 22.72
N ARG A 423 -0.22 -6.41 23.96
CA ARG A 423 -0.23 -7.72 24.63
C ARG A 423 -1.12 -8.74 23.92
N SER A 424 -2.32 -8.33 23.51
CA SER A 424 -3.27 -9.21 22.82
C SER A 424 -2.73 -9.64 21.46
N GLU A 425 -2.14 -8.71 20.71
CA GLU A 425 -1.49 -8.98 19.42
C GLU A 425 -0.30 -9.93 19.55
N LEU A 426 0.51 -9.79 20.60
CA LEU A 426 1.63 -10.68 20.86
C LEU A 426 1.17 -12.11 21.19
N LEU A 427 0.09 -12.24 21.98
CA LEU A 427 -0.50 -13.54 22.29
C LEU A 427 -1.12 -14.21 21.05
N GLU A 428 -1.81 -13.44 20.20
CA GLU A 428 -2.37 -13.96 18.95
C GLU A 428 -1.26 -14.40 17.97
N LEU A 429 -0.19 -13.61 17.87
CA LEU A 429 0.97 -13.99 17.07
C LEU A 429 1.57 -15.31 17.55
N GLU A 430 1.79 -15.48 18.85
CA GLU A 430 2.31 -16.72 19.44
C GLU A 430 1.41 -17.93 19.11
N ASP A 431 0.10 -17.80 19.32
CA ASP A 431 -0.85 -18.88 19.05
C ASP A 431 -0.81 -19.28 17.57
N SER A 432 -0.74 -18.29 16.67
CA SER A 432 -0.72 -18.50 15.22
C SER A 432 0.54 -19.21 14.70
N ILE A 433 1.70 -19.05 15.36
CA ILE A 433 2.96 -19.72 14.98
C ILE A 433 3.19 -21.05 15.72
N THR A 434 2.55 -21.29 16.87
CA THR A 434 2.81 -22.45 17.76
C THR A 434 2.77 -23.78 17.01
N ASN A 435 1.72 -24.04 16.22
CA ASN A 435 1.57 -25.31 15.50
C ASN A 435 2.72 -25.55 14.49
N ARG A 436 3.24 -24.48 13.88
CA ARG A 436 4.35 -24.56 12.93
C ARG A 436 5.68 -24.73 13.65
N LEU A 437 5.88 -24.05 14.77
CA LEU A 437 7.06 -24.24 15.62
C LEU A 437 7.15 -25.69 16.10
N ARG A 438 6.03 -26.26 16.57
CA ARG A 438 5.92 -27.68 16.93
C ARG A 438 6.29 -28.59 15.75
N ALA A 439 5.70 -28.36 14.57
CA ALA A 439 5.97 -29.17 13.38
C ALA A 439 7.43 -29.08 12.90
N ALA A 440 8.09 -27.94 13.11
CA ALA A 440 9.49 -27.71 12.78
C ALA A 440 10.48 -28.25 13.84
N GLY A 441 9.98 -28.87 14.92
CA GLY A 441 10.83 -29.39 16.00
C GLY A 441 11.42 -28.29 16.90
N SER A 442 10.79 -27.12 16.97
CA SER A 442 11.19 -26.07 17.91
C SER A 442 11.02 -26.55 19.34
N ARG A 443 11.91 -26.10 20.22
CA ARG A 443 11.78 -26.34 21.67
C ARG A 443 10.67 -25.54 22.32
N TRP A 444 10.13 -24.55 21.61
CA TRP A 444 9.09 -23.65 22.10
C TRP A 444 7.89 -24.37 22.72
N ASP A 445 7.57 -25.57 22.24
CA ASP A 445 6.43 -26.35 22.72
C ASP A 445 6.85 -27.68 23.39
N SER A 446 8.13 -28.05 23.34
CA SER A 446 8.61 -29.30 23.94
C SER A 446 8.81 -29.21 25.45
N ASP A 447 9.04 -28.02 25.96
CA ASP A 447 9.12 -27.74 27.39
C ASP A 447 7.86 -26.95 27.78
N GLU A 448 6.78 -27.66 28.13
CA GLU A 448 5.49 -27.06 28.51
C GLU A 448 5.68 -25.93 29.55
N LEU A 449 6.69 -26.06 30.41
CA LEU A 449 7.02 -25.06 31.43
C LEU A 449 7.51 -23.73 30.83
N ASP A 450 8.30 -23.74 29.75
CA ASP A 450 8.85 -22.51 29.16
C ASP A 450 7.76 -21.70 28.44
N ARG A 451 6.90 -22.37 27.66
CA ARG A 451 5.77 -21.75 26.96
C ARG A 451 4.74 -21.21 27.95
N ASP A 452 4.34 -22.02 28.94
CA ASP A 452 3.35 -21.59 29.92
C ASP A 452 3.87 -20.43 30.77
N THR A 453 5.16 -20.45 31.14
CA THR A 453 5.80 -19.33 31.83
C THR A 453 5.81 -18.07 30.97
N TRP A 454 6.10 -18.20 29.67
CA TRP A 454 6.05 -17.07 28.74
C TRP A 454 4.64 -16.52 28.58
N LEU A 455 3.63 -17.38 28.38
CA LEU A 455 2.22 -16.99 28.26
C LEU A 455 1.73 -16.30 29.53
N LEU A 456 2.09 -16.82 30.70
CA LEU A 456 1.78 -16.22 31.98
C LEU A 456 2.43 -14.84 32.12
N SER A 457 3.71 -14.72 31.75
CA SER A 457 4.45 -13.46 31.78
C SER A 457 3.85 -12.43 30.82
N CYS A 458 3.48 -12.83 29.61
CA CYS A 458 2.84 -11.95 28.62
C CYS A 458 1.49 -11.43 29.12
N ARG A 459 0.65 -12.32 29.68
CA ARG A 459 -0.67 -11.94 30.24
C ARG A 459 -0.58 -10.92 31.38
N HIS A 460 0.45 -11.04 32.21
CA HIS A 460 0.66 -10.22 33.41
C HIS A 460 1.63 -9.06 33.21
N SER A 461 2.20 -8.88 32.02
CA SER A 461 3.19 -7.83 31.80
C SER A 461 2.56 -6.44 31.94
N GLU A 462 3.08 -5.61 32.82
CA GLU A 462 2.55 -4.26 33.13
C GLU A 462 3.35 -3.13 32.47
N SER A 463 4.41 -3.46 31.73
CA SER A 463 5.25 -2.48 31.04
C SER A 463 5.54 -2.84 29.59
N LEU A 464 5.80 -1.82 28.77
CA LEU A 464 6.20 -2.00 27.37
C LEU A 464 7.54 -2.74 27.25
N VAL A 465 8.46 -2.50 28.19
CA VAL A 465 9.80 -3.10 28.20
C VAL A 465 9.72 -4.61 28.40
N GLU A 466 8.86 -5.07 29.32
CA GLU A 466 8.63 -6.50 29.54
C GLU A 466 8.01 -7.19 28.32
N LEU A 467 6.95 -6.62 27.72
CA LEU A 467 6.38 -7.17 26.49
C LEU A 467 7.39 -7.20 25.34
N ALA A 468 8.22 -6.17 25.21
CA ALA A 468 9.28 -6.13 24.20
C ALA A 468 10.30 -7.25 24.41
N GLN A 469 10.72 -7.52 25.66
CA GLN A 469 11.60 -8.64 25.99
C GLN A 469 10.96 -10.00 25.67
N LEU A 470 9.66 -10.16 25.95
CA LEU A 470 8.92 -11.37 25.62
C LEU A 470 8.84 -11.60 24.10
N LEU A 471 8.63 -10.53 23.32
CA LEU A 471 8.66 -10.56 21.85
C LEU A 471 10.06 -10.94 21.32
N VAL A 472 11.14 -10.40 21.89
CA VAL A 472 12.52 -10.82 21.55
C VAL A 472 12.75 -12.29 21.87
N GLY A 473 12.23 -12.79 23.00
CA GLY A 473 12.30 -14.20 23.36
C GLY A 473 11.57 -15.09 22.36
N LEU A 474 10.38 -14.69 21.91
CA LEU A 474 9.62 -15.39 20.87
C LEU A 474 10.38 -15.41 19.54
N GLU A 475 10.94 -14.26 19.12
CA GLU A 475 11.78 -14.16 17.92
C GLU A 475 12.97 -15.11 17.96
N GLY A 476 13.68 -15.17 19.09
CA GLY A 476 14.81 -16.08 19.28
C GLY A 476 14.43 -17.54 19.04
N ASN A 477 13.24 -17.95 19.48
CA ASN A 477 12.73 -19.32 19.28
C ASN A 477 12.37 -19.62 17.82
N VAL A 478 11.83 -18.65 17.09
CA VAL A 478 11.60 -18.79 15.63
C VAL A 478 12.93 -18.83 14.88
N ARG A 479 13.88 -17.96 15.27
CA ARG A 479 15.18 -17.84 14.62
C ARG A 479 16.04 -19.10 14.72
N VAL A 480 15.95 -19.87 15.81
CA VAL A 480 16.67 -21.16 15.95
C VAL A 480 16.29 -22.15 14.84
N LEU A 481 15.12 -22.01 14.22
CA LEU A 481 14.70 -22.83 13.08
C LEU A 481 15.38 -22.45 11.76
N GLN A 482 16.04 -21.28 11.70
CA GLN A 482 16.73 -20.83 10.51
C GLN A 482 18.01 -21.65 10.30
N SER A 483 18.06 -22.41 9.20
CA SER A 483 19.26 -23.15 8.80
C SER A 483 20.27 -22.30 8.02
N ALA A 484 19.81 -21.19 7.44
CA ALA A 484 20.63 -20.29 6.65
C ALA A 484 21.48 -19.34 7.53
N PRO A 485 22.78 -19.11 7.26
CA PRO A 485 23.61 -18.20 8.05
C PRO A 485 23.30 -16.75 7.71
N ASP A 486 22.89 -15.90 8.66
CA ASP A 486 22.49 -14.48 8.42
C ASP A 486 23.32 -13.78 7.33
N VAL A 487 22.65 -13.06 6.42
CA VAL A 487 23.31 -12.24 5.39
C VAL A 487 23.48 -10.83 5.92
N HIS A 488 24.57 -10.16 5.58
CA HIS A 488 24.72 -8.74 5.83
C HIS A 488 24.03 -7.93 4.72
N GLU A 489 23.25 -6.94 5.11
CA GLU A 489 22.56 -5.99 4.23
C GLU A 489 23.55 -5.17 3.39
N ARG A 490 24.66 -4.82 4.03
CA ARG A 490 25.81 -4.21 3.38
C ARG A 490 26.79 -5.32 3.08
N LYS A 491 27.28 -5.36 1.83
CA LYS A 491 28.44 -6.18 1.52
C LYS A 491 29.54 -5.84 2.56
N PRO A 492 30.28 -6.82 3.10
CA PRO A 492 31.22 -6.62 4.20
C PRO A 492 32.48 -5.88 3.72
N TRP A 493 32.31 -4.63 3.28
CA TRP A 493 33.34 -3.77 2.76
C TRP A 493 34.48 -3.69 3.76
N ARG A 494 35.66 -4.14 3.34
CA ARG A 494 36.89 -3.94 4.09
C ARG A 494 37.28 -2.48 3.93
N THR A 495 37.33 -1.76 5.03
CA THR A 495 37.73 -0.34 5.07
C THR A 495 39.24 -0.16 5.20
N GLU A 496 40.01 -1.25 5.16
CA GLU A 496 41.46 -1.26 5.32
C GLU A 496 42.10 -2.36 4.46
N GLY A 497 43.42 -2.28 4.29
CA GLY A 497 44.24 -3.36 3.71
C GLY A 497 44.42 -3.34 2.19
N HIS A 498 43.68 -2.51 1.44
CA HIS A 498 43.91 -2.32 0.00
C HIS A 498 44.49 -0.93 -0.32
N PRO A 499 45.48 -0.79 -1.24
CA PRO A 499 46.10 0.49 -1.58
C PRO A 499 45.15 1.57 -2.10
N PHE A 500 43.97 1.17 -2.59
CA PHE A 500 42.97 2.08 -3.15
C PHE A 500 42.11 2.74 -2.07
N ILE A 501 42.07 2.20 -0.86
CA ILE A 501 41.23 2.74 0.21
C ILE A 501 41.73 4.12 0.65
N GLY A 502 40.80 5.06 0.77
CA GLY A 502 41.04 6.47 1.10
C GLY A 502 41.63 7.27 -0.05
N LYS A 503 41.74 6.71 -1.27
CA LYS A 503 42.24 7.44 -2.43
C LYS A 503 41.12 8.22 -3.11
N PRO A 504 41.39 9.46 -3.54
CA PRO A 504 40.46 10.20 -4.37
C PRO A 504 40.42 9.63 -5.78
N SER A 505 39.21 9.55 -6.34
CA SER A 505 38.92 8.94 -7.63
C SER A 505 37.91 9.80 -8.40
N ARG A 506 37.93 9.71 -9.73
CA ARG A 506 37.07 10.45 -10.66
C ARG A 506 36.44 9.50 -11.66
N ARG A 507 35.11 9.36 -11.65
CA ARG A 507 34.39 8.54 -12.63
C ARG A 507 33.72 9.41 -13.69
N PHE A 508 33.66 8.92 -14.92
CA PHE A 508 32.94 9.58 -16.01
C PHE A 508 31.61 8.88 -16.30
N PHE A 509 30.55 9.67 -16.41
CA PHE A 509 29.20 9.25 -16.75
C PHE A 509 28.83 9.75 -18.14
N HIS A 510 28.23 8.88 -18.95
CA HIS A 510 27.89 9.18 -20.34
C HIS A 510 26.99 10.42 -20.51
N ALA A 511 26.16 10.75 -19.50
CA ALA A 511 25.23 11.88 -19.54
C ALA A 511 25.52 13.00 -18.51
N TYR A 512 26.32 12.73 -17.48
CA TYR A 512 26.45 13.62 -16.32
C TYR A 512 27.86 14.20 -16.14
N GLY A 513 28.80 13.86 -17.03
CA GLY A 513 30.18 14.35 -16.96
C GLY A 513 31.00 13.56 -15.94
N ALA A 514 31.92 14.24 -15.25
CA ALA A 514 32.78 13.62 -14.25
C ALA A 514 32.24 13.84 -12.83
N SER A 515 32.32 12.84 -11.96
CA SER A 515 32.12 13.03 -10.52
C SER A 515 33.32 12.53 -9.73
N ASP A 516 33.72 13.32 -8.73
CA ASP A 516 34.83 13.06 -7.84
C ASP A 516 34.33 12.44 -6.53
N GLY A 517 35.09 11.47 -6.02
CA GLY A 517 34.74 10.75 -4.80
C GLY A 517 35.95 10.13 -4.12
N LEU A 518 35.68 9.32 -3.10
CA LEU A 518 36.68 8.58 -2.33
C LEU A 518 36.32 7.09 -2.34
N ILE A 519 37.31 6.24 -2.59
CA ILE A 519 37.14 4.80 -2.38
C ILE A 519 37.20 4.52 -0.88
N VAL A 520 36.07 4.18 -0.26
CA VAL A 520 35.95 3.99 1.20
C VAL A 520 35.95 2.52 1.64
N GLY A 521 35.73 1.59 0.71
CA GLY A 521 35.62 0.17 0.98
C GLY A 521 36.08 -0.70 -0.19
N TRP A 522 36.46 -1.95 0.08
CA TRP A 522 36.68 -2.95 -0.97
C TRP A 522 36.21 -4.34 -0.54
N LEU A 523 35.86 -5.17 -1.51
CA LEU A 523 35.53 -6.57 -1.33
C LEU A 523 36.53 -7.42 -2.12
N PRO A 524 37.09 -8.47 -1.51
CA PRO A 524 37.87 -9.44 -2.26
C PRO A 524 36.97 -10.18 -3.26
N ALA A 525 37.58 -10.77 -4.29
CA ALA A 525 36.88 -11.67 -5.19
C ALA A 525 36.23 -12.83 -4.41
N GLU A 526 34.96 -13.14 -4.71
CA GLU A 526 34.22 -14.26 -4.11
C GLU A 526 33.69 -15.19 -5.21
N GLY A 527 34.38 -16.31 -5.44
CA GLY A 527 33.97 -17.28 -6.46
C GLY A 527 34.19 -16.76 -7.88
N VAL A 528 33.09 -16.57 -8.62
CA VAL A 528 33.11 -15.99 -9.97
C VAL A 528 32.98 -14.47 -9.96
N ASP A 529 32.62 -13.88 -8.81
CA ASP A 529 32.45 -12.45 -8.69
C ASP A 529 33.81 -11.76 -8.57
N PRO A 530 34.13 -10.76 -9.41
CA PRO A 530 35.38 -10.02 -9.34
C PRO A 530 35.44 -9.20 -8.03
N PRO A 531 36.65 -8.77 -7.61
CA PRO A 531 36.75 -7.85 -6.49
C PRO A 531 36.03 -6.53 -6.82
N LEU A 532 35.46 -5.88 -5.80
CA LEU A 532 34.72 -4.63 -5.94
C LEU A 532 35.29 -3.55 -5.01
N TRP A 533 35.16 -2.30 -5.41
CA TRP A 533 35.56 -1.11 -4.65
C TRP A 533 34.38 -0.18 -4.51
N HIS A 534 34.12 0.25 -3.28
CA HIS A 534 33.02 1.13 -2.96
C HIS A 534 33.51 2.58 -2.94
N MET A 535 33.03 3.37 -3.89
CA MET A 535 33.30 4.79 -4.06
C MET A 535 32.12 5.62 -3.53
N VAL A 536 32.42 6.66 -2.75
CA VAL A 536 31.41 7.62 -2.26
C VAL A 536 31.73 9.00 -2.83
N HIS A 537 30.76 9.59 -3.51
CA HIS A 537 30.89 10.90 -4.15
C HIS A 537 30.78 12.04 -3.13
N GLY A 538 31.57 13.09 -3.34
CA GLY A 538 31.74 14.15 -2.32
C GLY A 538 30.60 15.17 -2.25
N ASP A 539 29.82 15.31 -3.32
CA ASP A 539 28.82 16.36 -3.53
C ASP A 539 27.39 15.95 -3.14
N ASP A 540 27.01 14.71 -3.38
CA ASP A 540 25.67 14.16 -3.07
C ASP A 540 25.68 12.99 -2.08
N ALA A 541 26.86 12.46 -1.75
CA ALA A 541 27.05 11.23 -1.00
C ALA A 541 26.40 10.01 -1.69
N ASP A 542 26.27 10.04 -3.02
CA ASP A 542 25.91 8.87 -3.80
C ASP A 542 27.04 7.84 -3.73
N GLU A 543 26.65 6.57 -3.76
CA GLU A 543 27.51 5.42 -3.54
C GLU A 543 27.57 4.56 -4.81
N GLU A 544 28.77 4.19 -5.23
CA GLU A 544 29.00 3.35 -6.41
C GLU A 544 29.95 2.19 -6.13
N ASP A 545 29.67 1.04 -6.74
CA ASP A 545 30.54 -0.13 -6.69
C ASP A 545 31.27 -0.25 -8.03
N LEU A 546 32.60 -0.20 -7.99
CA LEU A 546 33.49 -0.29 -9.13
C LEU A 546 34.20 -1.64 -9.13
N ASP A 547 34.38 -2.26 -10.29
CA ASP A 547 35.34 -3.38 -10.39
C ASP A 547 36.81 -2.90 -10.34
N GLU A 548 37.77 -3.81 -10.43
CA GLU A 548 39.21 -3.48 -10.31
C GLU A 548 39.69 -2.55 -11.42
N GLN A 549 39.18 -2.75 -12.63
CA GLN A 549 39.58 -1.99 -13.79
C GLN A 549 38.94 -0.61 -13.76
N GLU A 550 37.65 -0.50 -13.42
CA GLU A 550 36.96 0.77 -13.19
C GLU A 550 37.58 1.57 -12.04
N ALA A 551 37.93 0.93 -10.92
CA ALA A 551 38.59 1.60 -9.80
C ALA A 551 39.97 2.13 -10.21
N THR A 552 40.72 1.35 -11.00
CA THR A 552 42.01 1.78 -11.55
C THR A 552 41.85 2.99 -12.47
N PHE A 553 40.90 2.94 -13.40
CA PHE A 553 40.55 4.06 -14.27
C PHE A 553 40.17 5.31 -13.46
N ALA A 554 39.30 5.17 -12.46
CA ALA A 554 38.84 6.29 -11.65
C ALA A 554 39.99 6.95 -10.87
N LEU A 555 40.93 6.15 -10.35
CA LEU A 555 42.12 6.66 -9.68
C LEU A 555 43.05 7.42 -10.64
N HIS A 556 43.27 6.89 -11.85
CA HIS A 556 44.07 7.56 -12.88
C HIS A 556 43.43 8.87 -13.33
N ASN A 557 42.12 8.87 -13.56
CA ASN A 557 41.38 10.06 -13.98
C ASN A 557 41.49 11.21 -12.97
N PHE A 558 41.43 10.90 -11.67
CA PHE A 558 41.62 11.90 -10.63
C PHE A 558 43.08 12.36 -10.56
N ALA A 559 44.04 11.43 -10.54
CA ALA A 559 45.46 11.75 -10.44
C ALA A 559 45.98 12.61 -11.60
N GLU A 560 45.45 12.39 -12.81
CA GLU A 560 45.79 13.15 -14.02
C GLU A 560 44.88 14.36 -14.24
N ASN A 561 43.90 14.59 -13.34
CA ASN A 561 42.89 15.64 -13.42
C ASN A 561 42.21 15.71 -14.80
N ARG A 562 41.80 14.56 -15.32
CA ARG A 562 41.20 14.44 -16.65
C ARG A 562 39.80 15.01 -16.67
N ALA A 563 39.41 15.58 -17.81
CA ALA A 563 38.07 16.12 -18.06
C ALA A 563 37.22 15.23 -18.98
N GLU A 564 37.82 14.22 -19.62
CA GLU A 564 37.14 13.31 -20.55
C GLU A 564 37.67 11.87 -20.38
N PRO A 565 36.81 10.85 -20.61
CA PRO A 565 37.18 9.45 -20.53
C PRO A 565 38.11 9.03 -21.67
N THR A 566 38.90 7.98 -21.45
CA THR A 566 39.84 7.42 -22.44
C THR A 566 39.10 6.53 -23.42
N THR A 567 39.66 6.32 -24.60
CA THR A 567 39.12 5.32 -25.55
C THR A 567 39.00 3.94 -24.90
N ALA A 568 40.00 3.52 -24.11
CA ALA A 568 39.96 2.25 -23.38
C ALA A 568 38.83 2.17 -22.33
N GLU A 569 38.48 3.29 -21.68
CA GLU A 569 37.36 3.35 -20.74
C GLU A 569 36.02 3.27 -21.45
N LEU A 570 35.90 3.96 -22.60
CA LEU A 570 34.70 3.90 -23.43
C LEU A 570 34.47 2.50 -24.00
N GLU A 571 35.53 1.83 -24.46
CA GLU A 571 35.49 0.44 -24.90
C GLU A 571 35.09 -0.50 -23.75
N TYR A 572 35.68 -0.32 -22.57
CA TYR A 572 35.32 -1.10 -21.39
C TYR A 572 33.85 -0.93 -20.99
N ALA A 573 33.37 0.31 -20.88
CA ALA A 573 31.98 0.62 -20.56
C ALA A 573 31.00 0.04 -21.61
N ALA A 574 31.40 0.03 -22.89
CA ALA A 574 30.59 -0.55 -23.96
C ALA A 574 30.44 -2.07 -23.82
N THR A 575 31.44 -2.80 -23.32
CA THR A 575 31.33 -4.25 -23.10
C THR A 575 30.30 -4.60 -22.03
N PHE A 576 30.24 -3.86 -20.93
CA PHE A 576 29.23 -4.05 -19.89
C PHE A 576 27.83 -3.64 -20.35
N ALA A 577 27.72 -2.54 -21.10
CA ALA A 577 26.45 -2.13 -21.68
C ALA A 577 25.90 -3.19 -22.66
N ALA A 578 26.77 -3.85 -23.42
CA ALA A 578 26.38 -4.95 -24.31
C ALA A 578 25.93 -6.20 -23.52
N ALA A 579 26.67 -6.60 -22.48
CA ALA A 579 26.32 -7.73 -21.63
C ALA A 579 24.97 -7.52 -20.91
N ALA A 580 24.75 -6.31 -20.37
CA ALA A 580 23.49 -5.96 -19.72
C ALA A 580 22.30 -5.96 -20.70
N ALA A 581 22.52 -5.60 -21.97
CA ALA A 581 21.49 -5.67 -23.00
C ALA A 581 21.16 -7.13 -23.37
N GLU A 582 22.15 -8.02 -23.44
CA GLU A 582 21.94 -9.46 -23.71
C GLU A 582 21.18 -10.14 -22.57
N GLU A 583 21.53 -9.87 -21.30
CA GLU A 583 20.82 -10.41 -20.13
C GLU A 583 19.35 -9.93 -20.09
N ALA A 584 19.10 -8.66 -20.43
CA ALA A 584 17.75 -8.12 -20.53
C ALA A 584 16.90 -8.80 -21.64
N ASP A 585 17.52 -9.17 -22.77
CA ASP A 585 16.87 -9.90 -23.85
C ASP A 585 16.56 -11.36 -23.45
N GLU A 586 17.45 -12.03 -22.70
CA GLU A 586 17.20 -13.38 -22.17
C GLU A 586 16.08 -13.41 -21.12
N GLU A 587 16.04 -12.45 -20.20
CA GLU A 587 14.97 -12.35 -19.20
C GLU A 587 13.61 -12.07 -19.85
N ALA A 588 13.59 -11.28 -20.93
CA ALA A 588 12.38 -11.04 -21.72
C ALA A 588 11.91 -12.31 -22.46
N ALA A 589 12.82 -13.13 -22.97
CA ALA A 589 12.50 -14.36 -23.69
C ALA A 589 11.99 -15.50 -22.77
N GLY A 590 12.38 -15.51 -21.49
CA GLY A 590 11.99 -16.53 -20.51
C GLY A 590 10.56 -16.42 -19.95
N LEU A 591 9.81 -15.37 -20.29
CA LEU A 591 8.49 -15.09 -19.72
C LEU A 591 7.30 -15.66 -20.51
N ASP A 592 7.53 -16.28 -21.68
CA ASP A 592 6.46 -16.75 -22.57
C ASP A 592 6.28 -18.29 -22.64
N ASP A 593 7.02 -19.08 -21.86
CA ASP A 593 6.92 -20.56 -21.86
C ASP A 593 6.10 -21.13 -20.68
N ASP A 594 4.90 -20.58 -20.46
CA ASP A 594 3.82 -21.29 -19.76
C ASP A 594 2.86 -21.90 -20.80
N GLY A 595 3.44 -22.67 -21.73
CA GLY A 595 2.71 -23.45 -22.72
C GLY A 595 1.66 -24.34 -22.07
N ASP A 596 0.40 -23.98 -22.30
CA ASP A 596 -0.80 -24.77 -22.01
C ASP A 596 -0.74 -26.08 -22.82
N GLU A 597 -0.10 -27.11 -22.26
CA GLU A 597 -0.19 -28.49 -22.74
C GLU A 597 -1.63 -28.99 -22.60
N ARG A 598 -2.46 -28.66 -23.59
CA ARG A 598 -3.73 -29.33 -23.87
C ARG A 598 -3.46 -30.80 -24.22
N LEU A 599 -3.53 -31.66 -23.21
CA LEU A 599 -3.59 -33.11 -23.40
C LEU A 599 -4.88 -33.48 -24.16
N ALA A 600 -4.69 -34.06 -25.35
CA ALA A 600 -5.76 -34.67 -26.14
C ALA A 600 -6.40 -35.86 -25.39
N PRO A 601 -7.72 -36.10 -25.55
CA PRO A 601 -8.40 -37.19 -24.88
C PRO A 601 -8.13 -38.50 -25.64
N THR A 602 -7.33 -39.39 -25.06
CA THR A 602 -7.29 -40.80 -25.50
C THR A 602 -8.03 -41.67 -24.49
N ASP A 603 -9.18 -42.14 -24.96
CA ASP A 603 -10.08 -43.06 -24.29
C ASP A 603 -9.47 -44.48 -24.31
N ARG A 604 -9.03 -44.97 -23.15
CA ARG A 604 -8.79 -46.41 -22.94
C ARG A 604 -8.89 -46.81 -21.48
N LEU A 605 -10.02 -47.44 -21.17
CA LEU A 605 -10.34 -48.16 -19.95
C LEU A 605 -9.31 -49.26 -19.63
N VAL A 606 -8.54 -49.11 -18.54
CA VAL A 606 -7.90 -50.22 -17.79
C VAL A 606 -7.88 -49.88 -16.29
N PRO A 607 -8.14 -50.82 -15.37
CA PRO A 607 -8.45 -50.49 -13.99
C PRO A 607 -7.24 -50.53 -13.04
N ARG A 608 -7.26 -49.55 -12.11
CA ARG A 608 -6.96 -49.69 -10.67
C ARG A 608 -5.57 -50.21 -10.28
N GLY A 609 -4.68 -49.27 -9.92
CA GLY A 609 -3.52 -49.51 -9.05
C GLY A 609 -3.22 -48.23 -8.26
N GLY A 610 -3.35 -48.29 -6.94
CA GLY A 610 -3.13 -47.15 -6.05
C GLY A 610 -1.69 -46.63 -6.16
N SER A 611 -1.54 -45.30 -6.21
CA SER A 611 -0.23 -44.67 -6.11
C SER A 611 -0.34 -43.32 -5.41
N ALA A 612 0.61 -43.13 -4.50
CA ALA A 612 0.82 -42.04 -3.57
C ALA A 612 0.46 -40.64 -4.09
N THR A 613 -0.22 -39.89 -3.21
CA THR A 613 -0.29 -38.44 -3.25
C THR A 613 1.12 -37.85 -3.34
N LYS A 614 1.51 -37.38 -4.54
CA LYS A 614 2.70 -36.56 -4.75
C LYS A 614 2.48 -35.22 -4.05
N SER A 615 2.93 -35.13 -2.80
CA SER A 615 3.25 -33.84 -2.18
C SER A 615 4.35 -33.21 -3.03
N SER A 616 4.05 -32.09 -3.67
CA SER A 616 5.05 -31.25 -4.31
C SER A 616 6.07 -30.83 -3.25
N ALA A 617 7.24 -31.46 -3.29
CA ALA A 617 8.38 -31.04 -2.48
C ALA A 617 8.73 -29.59 -2.86
N PRO A 618 8.94 -28.68 -1.88
CA PRO A 618 9.33 -27.31 -2.17
C PRO A 618 10.67 -27.31 -2.91
N ARG A 619 10.75 -26.57 -4.02
CA ARG A 619 12.00 -26.35 -4.77
C ARG A 619 13.12 -25.96 -3.79
N ALA A 620 14.14 -26.80 -3.70
CA ALA A 620 15.37 -26.55 -2.95
C ALA A 620 16.12 -25.41 -3.67
N GLY A 621 16.19 -24.22 -3.06
CA GLY A 621 16.92 -23.11 -3.69
C GLY A 621 17.08 -21.87 -2.82
N SER A 622 16.01 -21.34 -2.24
CA SER A 622 16.14 -20.19 -1.33
C SER A 622 16.15 -20.67 0.12
N SER A 623 17.33 -20.71 0.74
CA SER A 623 17.44 -20.92 2.19
C SER A 623 16.61 -19.83 2.89
N ARG A 624 15.42 -20.19 3.39
CA ARG A 624 14.51 -19.20 3.97
C ARG A 624 15.14 -18.64 5.23
N ARG A 625 15.08 -17.32 5.36
CA ARG A 625 15.62 -16.57 6.48
C ARG A 625 14.46 -15.86 7.16
N LEU A 626 14.53 -15.75 8.47
CA LEU A 626 13.53 -15.00 9.23
C LEU A 626 13.65 -13.52 8.92
N TRP A 627 14.88 -13.00 8.97
CA TRP A 627 15.21 -11.62 8.60
C TRP A 627 15.93 -11.61 7.26
N SER A 628 15.68 -10.58 6.45
CA SER A 628 16.37 -10.39 5.16
C SER A 628 17.88 -10.23 5.35
N SER A 629 18.29 -9.66 6.48
CA SER A 629 19.68 -9.43 6.86
C SER A 629 19.87 -9.41 8.38
N LYS A 630 21.14 -9.38 8.80
CA LYS A 630 21.54 -9.17 10.20
C LYS A 630 21.19 -7.77 10.70
N GLU A 631 21.43 -6.74 9.89
CA GLU A 631 21.22 -5.33 10.23
C GLU A 631 19.73 -4.97 10.36
N CYS A 632 18.87 -5.60 9.54
CA CYS A 632 17.42 -5.49 9.66
C CYS A 632 16.97 -5.98 11.04
N ARG A 633 17.45 -7.16 11.44
CA ARG A 633 17.20 -7.69 12.79
C ARG A 633 17.77 -6.81 13.88
N GLU A 634 19.01 -6.34 13.76
CA GLU A 634 19.65 -5.49 14.77
C GLU A 634 18.87 -4.19 14.99
N ARG A 635 18.31 -3.59 13.93
CA ARG A 635 17.42 -2.42 14.05
C ARG A 635 16.11 -2.75 14.72
N TRP A 636 15.47 -3.85 14.34
CA TRP A 636 14.25 -4.33 15.01
C TRP A 636 14.51 -4.60 16.50
N LEU A 637 15.62 -5.24 16.85
CA LEU A 637 16.05 -5.45 18.24
C LEU A 637 16.34 -4.13 18.96
N SER A 638 17.00 -3.18 18.31
CA SER A 638 17.28 -1.86 18.90
C SER A 638 15.99 -1.11 19.25
N THR A 639 14.95 -1.21 18.41
CA THR A 639 13.62 -0.65 18.71
C THR A 639 13.01 -1.28 19.97
N LEU A 640 13.23 -2.57 20.18
CA LEU A 640 12.71 -3.31 21.34
C LEU A 640 13.53 -3.17 22.62
N GLN A 641 14.78 -2.70 22.54
CA GLN A 641 15.58 -2.38 23.73
C GLN A 641 15.03 -1.16 24.47
N GLN A 642 14.43 -0.22 23.74
CA GLN A 642 13.85 1.01 24.28
C GLN A 642 12.53 1.35 23.55
N PRO A 643 11.45 0.57 23.75
CA PRO A 643 10.17 0.84 23.10
C PRO A 643 9.64 2.20 23.56
N SER A 644 9.51 3.15 22.63
CA SER A 644 9.08 4.52 22.94
C SER A 644 7.58 4.63 23.22
N SER A 645 6.76 3.73 22.67
CA SER A 645 5.30 3.72 22.80
C SER A 645 4.71 2.33 22.53
N ALA A 646 3.42 2.15 22.88
CA ALA A 646 2.67 0.95 22.56
C ALA A 646 2.50 0.77 21.03
N ALA A 647 2.39 1.88 20.29
CA ALA A 647 2.36 1.87 18.84
C ALA A 647 3.67 1.33 18.24
N ALA A 648 4.83 1.77 18.73
CA ALA A 648 6.13 1.27 18.28
C ALA A 648 6.29 -0.24 18.52
N LEU A 649 5.84 -0.73 19.68
CA LEU A 649 5.83 -2.16 19.98
C LEU A 649 4.86 -2.93 19.07
N SER A 650 3.66 -2.41 18.84
CA SER A 650 2.67 -3.03 17.94
C SER A 650 3.20 -3.12 16.50
N LEU A 651 3.92 -2.09 16.05
CA LEU A 651 4.60 -2.08 14.77
C LEU A 651 5.69 -3.16 14.68
N ALA A 652 6.47 -3.33 15.74
CA ALA A 652 7.47 -4.39 15.83
C ALA A 652 6.85 -5.80 15.81
N ILE A 653 5.69 -6.00 16.47
CA ILE A 653 4.90 -7.25 16.40
C ILE A 653 4.43 -7.51 14.97
N ALA A 654 3.88 -6.49 14.29
CA ALA A 654 3.41 -6.60 12.91
C ALA A 654 4.55 -6.94 11.92
N ALA A 655 5.69 -6.27 12.04
CA ALA A 655 6.89 -6.58 11.26
C ALA A 655 7.33 -8.03 11.50
N PHE A 656 7.44 -8.46 12.76
CA PHE A 656 7.81 -9.83 13.09
C PHE A 656 6.81 -10.87 12.55
N ARG A 657 5.50 -10.58 12.58
CA ARG A 657 4.45 -11.40 11.96
C ARG A 657 4.68 -11.54 10.44
N GLN A 658 4.95 -10.46 9.73
CA GLN A 658 5.26 -10.51 8.28
C GLN A 658 6.52 -11.36 7.99
N HIS A 659 7.57 -11.17 8.77
CA HIS A 659 8.81 -11.96 8.67
C HIS A 659 8.56 -13.45 8.96
N CYS A 660 7.73 -13.79 9.95
CA CYS A 660 7.30 -15.16 10.22
C CYS A 660 6.54 -15.77 9.03
N ALA A 661 5.70 -14.99 8.34
CA ALA A 661 4.98 -15.45 7.16
C ALA A 661 5.93 -15.74 5.99
N ALA A 662 6.86 -14.83 5.70
CA ALA A 662 7.87 -15.00 4.65
C ALA A 662 8.81 -16.18 4.94
N PHE A 663 9.18 -16.36 6.20
CA PHE A 663 9.98 -17.50 6.67
C PHE A 663 9.21 -18.83 6.55
N GLY A 664 7.88 -18.79 6.58
CA GLY A 664 7.00 -19.97 6.56
C GLY A 664 6.66 -20.51 7.96
N ALA A 665 6.90 -19.72 9.01
CA ALA A 665 6.47 -20.01 10.38
C ALA A 665 4.98 -19.69 10.60
N LEU A 666 4.37 -18.87 9.74
CA LEU A 666 2.92 -18.74 9.67
C LEU A 666 2.35 -19.58 8.52
N PRO A 667 1.12 -20.11 8.65
CA PRO A 667 0.41 -20.60 7.48
C PRO A 667 0.35 -19.47 6.46
N ALA A 668 0.76 -19.73 5.21
CA ALA A 668 0.40 -18.86 4.11
C ALA A 668 -1.13 -18.82 4.12
N ASP A 669 -1.68 -17.71 4.58
CA ASP A 669 -3.11 -17.60 4.79
C ASP A 669 -3.76 -17.92 3.45
N ILE A 670 -4.53 -19.00 3.39
CA ILE A 670 -5.01 -19.63 2.14
C ILE A 670 -5.91 -18.64 1.34
N LYS A 671 -6.20 -17.47 1.92
CA LYS A 671 -7.06 -16.43 1.36
C LYS A 671 -6.46 -15.02 1.31
N ALA A 672 -5.20 -14.79 1.69
CA ALA A 672 -4.50 -13.55 1.35
C ALA A 672 -4.18 -13.62 -0.16
N GLY A 673 -5.16 -13.26 -0.99
CA GLY A 673 -5.14 -13.49 -2.43
C GLY A 673 -3.83 -13.01 -3.03
N LYS A 674 -3.01 -13.96 -3.54
CA LYS A 674 -1.66 -13.74 -4.10
C LYS A 674 -1.11 -12.35 -3.78
N VAL A 675 -0.82 -12.07 -2.51
CA VAL A 675 0.07 -10.94 -2.21
C VAL A 675 1.33 -11.29 -2.99
N ARG A 676 1.60 -10.53 -4.07
CA ARG A 676 2.71 -10.83 -4.96
C ARG A 676 3.95 -10.92 -4.07
N ARG A 677 4.81 -11.90 -4.35
CA ARG A 677 6.06 -12.07 -3.62
C ARG A 677 6.81 -10.75 -3.50
N ASP A 678 6.73 -9.92 -4.54
CA ASP A 678 7.31 -8.59 -4.64
C ASP A 678 6.68 -7.58 -3.67
N GLU A 679 5.37 -7.65 -3.42
CA GLU A 679 4.67 -6.80 -2.43
C GLU A 679 5.09 -7.17 -1.00
N MET A 680 5.17 -8.48 -0.71
CA MET A 680 5.68 -8.94 0.58
C MET A 680 7.17 -8.58 0.74
N GLN A 681 7.97 -8.74 -0.31
CA GLN A 681 9.38 -8.35 -0.33
C GLN A 681 9.54 -6.83 -0.13
N PHE A 682 8.68 -6.02 -0.75
CA PHE A 682 8.65 -4.57 -0.59
C PHE A 682 8.30 -4.18 0.85
N GLN A 683 7.25 -4.77 1.43
CA GLN A 683 6.89 -4.54 2.84
C GLN A 683 8.03 -4.94 3.77
N LEU A 684 8.65 -6.10 3.56
CA LEU A 684 9.85 -6.52 4.29
C LEU A 684 10.99 -5.50 4.14
N SER A 685 11.23 -5.01 2.91
CA SER A 685 12.26 -3.99 2.63
C SER A 685 11.96 -2.63 3.27
N SER A 686 10.69 -2.29 3.51
CA SER A 686 10.33 -1.04 4.17
C SER A 686 10.78 -0.99 5.65
N TRP A 687 10.94 -2.16 6.28
CA TRP A 687 11.48 -2.31 7.64
C TRP A 687 13.02 -2.27 7.68
N VAL A 688 13.67 -2.21 6.52
CA VAL A 688 15.13 -2.23 6.32
C VAL A 688 15.70 -0.79 6.34
N HIS A 689 14.97 0.21 6.83
CA HIS A 689 15.50 1.57 6.93
C HIS A 689 15.46 2.09 8.37
N ALA A 690 16.52 2.78 8.82
CA ALA A 690 16.65 3.30 10.20
C ALA A 690 15.51 4.25 10.62
N LYS A 691 14.79 4.81 9.65
CA LYS A 691 13.62 5.70 9.88
C LYS A 691 12.32 4.94 10.09
N ALA A 692 12.23 3.64 9.78
CA ALA A 692 10.99 2.87 9.87
C ALA A 692 10.44 2.78 11.30
N PHE A 693 11.30 2.91 12.30
CA PHE A 693 10.96 2.86 13.73
C PHE A 693 11.24 4.18 14.47
N ALA A 694 11.70 5.21 13.77
CA ALA A 694 12.02 6.48 14.40
C ALA A 694 10.76 7.31 14.58
N ASP A 695 10.45 7.67 15.82
CA ASP A 695 9.47 8.72 16.09
C ASP A 695 10.04 10.05 15.56
N THR A 696 9.38 10.65 14.56
CA THR A 696 9.94 11.75 13.76
C THR A 696 9.97 13.11 14.48
N GLY A 697 9.94 13.13 15.81
CA GLY A 697 9.94 14.33 16.65
C GLY A 697 11.21 15.19 16.65
N LYS A 698 12.13 15.07 15.68
CA LYS A 698 13.34 15.92 15.63
C LYS A 698 13.09 17.21 14.84
N GLY A 699 12.75 18.26 15.59
CA GLY A 699 12.78 19.64 15.13
C GLY A 699 14.14 20.03 14.53
N LYS A 700 14.10 20.57 13.31
CA LYS A 700 15.28 21.15 12.66
C LYS A 700 15.73 22.39 13.43
N GLY A 701 16.72 22.23 14.30
CA GLY A 701 17.47 23.35 14.88
C GLY A 701 18.21 24.09 13.76
N LYS A 702 17.66 25.20 13.27
CA LYS A 702 18.39 26.12 12.40
C LYS A 702 19.56 26.71 13.20
N LYS A 703 20.79 26.30 12.88
CA LYS A 703 21.99 27.08 13.23
C LYS A 703 21.89 28.42 12.50
N LYS A 704 21.69 29.50 13.24
CA LYS A 704 21.88 30.87 12.73
C LYS A 704 23.36 31.08 12.44
N LYS A 705 23.67 31.50 11.21
CA LYS A 705 24.90 32.24 10.88
C LYS A 705 24.78 33.66 11.39
#